data_AF-A0A7S1FM19-F1
#
_entry.id   AF-A0A7S1FM19-F1
#
_cell.length_a   1.000
_cell.length_b   1.000
_cell.length_c   1.000
_cell.angle_alpha   90.00
_cell.angle_beta   90.00
_cell.angle_gamma   90.00
#
_symmetry.space_group_name_H-M   'P 1'
#
loop_
_entity.id
_entity.type
_entity.pdbx_description
1 polymer ?
#
loop_
_entity_poly.entity_id
_entity_poly.type
_entity_poly.pdbx_seq_one_letter_code
_entity_poly.pdbx_strand_id
1 'polypeptide(L)'
;EELPLPTSYEDAMETVHALGRLGQASDIGNVENAMETADVLHKPEAEHVPNTTLQRAGGDDDMENQVSAPLPRPEEVEDSSNVTSTTAPVRKEAVESAEEPEPEPEWDLLKKKEDEMIEVERAKLLENYEARRAIATKILGAKLSRGYTIHDVPCEVCTMPLMLKKGKLVDCVVCPALVARARKTVIAAYGSVAKKRDTYELEKKRIQEAIEEARREAEEERLKEEARIRFEEEAAALEGQKQERELEEFQLAEREREETTRRAEELRQRAEEIRKASEDSRRKAQQRGLARTVEDEARRTALEEARKRAEDLRKLAVDEAQRNEEELAAVAREGGRRLAEERAKREEDDTRRRKELEFVNAQAEEARRAAEEACRVAEAEARKTAEEVKMLAVTRRKVEADSVTRDAMEKDRMREEESRWRKEEKARTSRILELEREKKLAADALTAAQIAAHSLVTSANSEESARLRNEVEREKEAVELLVRERMEIEAQLLAIKEAERTAANQKVTWVAEDQHRKRKVLEEQQMRLESTWKKSQLLQSQRQELDHLVKEAENAGRRIAALGQQGMFPLHEQNRLLETNQISIMELLKKRDDIDAIIMQTEEETSKEDEMLSRMKDDFRRLVDYRKAEAEASRQEAVRIHQRQEKEKILLSEQYAAEERARISKLEEFNSNGISSEVGARIMEGWTVIPGKFCQPPCGGPMMNDRHNVAQCVKPSCPFSYAANNQVQLQQQNLRQQVSGTLSAPPSPIPPSPFRKARPPLPRSGPTTPLRTRSISRSNSINSFNNRNHNQDDWDNHSQVSMHSTASSVKSVADEALSAILDQMETAKIQLATETDVEKQLNLANLLEKLASAA
;
A
#
# COMPACT_ATOMS: atom_id res chain seq x y z
N GLU A 1 27.99 -46.19 29.03
CA GLU A 1 26.52 -46.22 28.78
C GLU A 1 26.10 -44.78 28.59
N GLU A 2 26.40 -44.32 27.39
CA GLU A 2 26.25 -42.96 26.90
C GLU A 2 25.17 -43.03 25.83
N LEU A 3 24.21 -42.11 25.87
CA LEU A 3 23.82 -41.27 24.74
C LEU A 3 22.59 -40.39 25.13
N PRO A 4 22.46 -39.18 24.55
CA PRO A 4 21.57 -38.13 25.02
C PRO A 4 20.27 -37.97 24.19
N LEU A 5 19.35 -37.19 24.76
CA LEU A 5 18.07 -36.77 24.18
C LEU A 5 18.26 -35.93 22.89
N PRO A 6 17.40 -36.10 21.88
CA PRO A 6 17.44 -35.30 20.66
C PRO A 6 16.78 -33.93 20.84
N THR A 7 17.47 -32.94 20.28
CA THR A 7 17.12 -31.53 20.17
C THR A 7 16.71 -31.22 18.73
N SER A 8 15.41 -31.16 18.44
CA SER A 8 14.79 -30.20 17.49
C SER A 8 13.38 -30.69 17.10
N TYR A 9 12.53 -29.72 16.78
CA TYR A 9 11.10 -29.87 16.48
C TYR A 9 10.84 -29.90 14.96
N GLU A 10 11.87 -30.12 14.14
CA GLU A 10 11.80 -29.91 12.69
C GLU A 10 11.55 -31.18 11.85
N ASP A 11 11.54 -32.37 12.45
CA ASP A 11 11.26 -33.65 11.75
C ASP A 11 9.82 -34.18 11.91
N ALA A 12 8.88 -33.38 12.43
CA ALA A 12 7.49 -33.82 12.68
C ALA A 12 6.47 -33.46 11.57
N MET A 13 6.89 -32.82 10.48
CA MET A 13 5.99 -32.28 9.43
C MET A 13 6.15 -32.92 8.04
N GLU A 14 6.79 -34.09 7.93
CA GLU A 14 6.96 -34.78 6.65
C GLU A 14 6.32 -36.18 6.62
N THR A 15 5.20 -36.36 7.34
CA THR A 15 4.43 -37.63 7.32
C THR A 15 2.91 -37.42 7.41
N VAL A 16 2.37 -36.50 6.60
CA VAL A 16 0.90 -36.30 6.47
C VAL A 16 0.40 -36.43 5.01
N HIS A 17 1.24 -36.89 4.08
CA HIS A 17 0.85 -37.05 2.66
C HIS A 17 0.42 -38.46 2.23
N ALA A 18 0.08 -39.36 3.17
CA ALA A 18 -0.44 -40.68 2.85
C ALA A 18 -1.55 -41.08 3.82
N LEU A 19 -2.80 -40.90 3.39
CA LEU A 19 -4.02 -41.68 3.68
C LEU A 19 -5.25 -40.76 3.65
N GLY A 20 -5.87 -40.67 2.47
CA GLY A 20 -7.07 -39.87 2.25
C GLY A 20 -7.82 -40.23 0.97
N ARG A 21 -7.96 -41.52 0.66
CA ARG A 21 -8.93 -42.02 -0.31
C ARG A 21 -9.75 -43.13 0.33
N LEU A 22 -11.02 -42.86 0.59
CA LEU A 22 -12.13 -43.82 0.49
C LEU A 22 -13.46 -43.08 0.69
N GLY A 23 -14.36 -43.22 -0.28
CA GLY A 23 -15.80 -43.08 -0.08
C GLY A 23 -16.48 -41.94 -0.85
N GLN A 24 -16.85 -42.17 -2.11
CA GLN A 24 -18.25 -42.41 -2.49
C GLN A 24 -18.37 -42.68 -3.99
N ALA A 25 -19.12 -43.74 -4.29
CA ALA A 25 -19.45 -44.23 -5.61
C ALA A 25 -20.92 -43.94 -5.91
N SER A 26 -21.18 -43.52 -7.16
CA SER A 26 -22.44 -43.53 -7.95
C SER A 26 -22.25 -42.42 -8.99
N ASP A 27 -22.36 -42.58 -10.31
CA ASP A 27 -23.14 -43.50 -11.12
C ASP A 27 -22.77 -43.29 -12.62
N ILE A 28 -22.91 -44.37 -13.43
CA ILE A 28 -23.16 -44.40 -14.90
C ILE A 28 -22.06 -43.76 -15.80
N GLY A 29 -21.36 -44.43 -16.72
CA GLY A 29 -21.62 -45.64 -17.49
C GLY A 29 -21.25 -45.35 -18.95
N ASN A 30 -20.15 -45.92 -19.47
CA ASN A 30 -20.09 -46.48 -20.83
C ASN A 30 -18.76 -47.18 -21.08
N VAL A 31 -18.91 -48.37 -21.64
CA VAL A 31 -17.95 -49.41 -21.96
C VAL A 31 -17.55 -49.28 -23.44
N GLU A 32 -16.50 -50.01 -23.84
CA GLU A 32 -16.00 -50.26 -25.21
C GLU A 32 -15.03 -49.16 -25.72
N ASN A 33 -13.76 -49.40 -26.06
CA ASN A 33 -13.10 -50.57 -26.60
C ASN A 33 -11.61 -50.60 -26.21
N ALA A 34 -11.11 -51.78 -25.86
CA ALA A 34 -9.69 -52.12 -25.85
C ALA A 34 -9.52 -53.41 -26.67
N MET A 35 -8.66 -53.38 -27.70
CA MET A 35 -8.04 -54.59 -28.27
C MET A 35 -6.63 -54.26 -28.74
N GLU A 36 -5.69 -55.01 -28.14
CA GLU A 36 -4.49 -55.65 -28.73
C GLU A 36 -3.55 -54.76 -29.58
N THR A 37 -2.28 -54.67 -29.22
CA THR A 37 -1.32 -55.73 -29.55
C THR A 37 0.00 -55.56 -28.80
N ALA A 38 0.58 -56.69 -28.40
CA ALA A 38 1.92 -56.85 -27.87
C ALA A 38 2.87 -57.42 -28.94
N ASP A 39 4.17 -57.39 -28.58
CA ASP A 39 5.33 -58.05 -29.20
C ASP A 39 6.00 -57.39 -30.42
N VAL A 40 7.30 -57.07 -30.28
CA VAL A 40 8.43 -57.92 -30.72
C VAL A 40 9.79 -57.23 -30.45
N LEU A 41 10.73 -58.03 -29.94
CA LEU A 41 12.16 -57.80 -29.71
C LEU A 41 12.95 -57.17 -30.88
N HIS A 42 14.01 -56.40 -30.60
CA HIS A 42 15.39 -56.68 -31.09
C HIS A 42 16.48 -55.78 -30.46
N LYS A 43 17.59 -56.42 -30.05
CA LYS A 43 18.95 -55.88 -29.76
C LYS A 43 19.72 -55.66 -31.08
N PRO A 44 20.79 -54.82 -31.12
CA PRO A 44 22.20 -55.30 -30.97
C PRO A 44 23.12 -54.31 -30.18
N GLU A 45 24.12 -54.74 -29.39
CA GLU A 45 25.56 -55.02 -29.70
C GLU A 45 26.29 -53.86 -30.44
N ALA A 46 27.11 -53.03 -29.78
CA ALA A 46 28.54 -53.14 -29.41
C ALA A 46 29.54 -52.81 -30.56
N GLU A 47 30.45 -51.82 -30.38
CA GLU A 47 31.89 -51.84 -30.76
C GLU A 47 32.66 -50.48 -30.64
N HIS A 48 33.87 -50.55 -30.06
CA HIS A 48 35.18 -49.93 -30.43
C HIS A 48 35.48 -48.38 -30.42
N VAL A 49 36.21 -47.95 -29.36
CA VAL A 49 37.55 -47.26 -29.26
C VAL A 49 38.24 -46.89 -30.61
N PRO A 50 38.95 -45.73 -30.82
CA PRO A 50 40.13 -45.37 -30.00
C PRO A 50 40.55 -43.92 -29.74
N ASN A 51 41.47 -43.90 -28.77
CA ASN A 51 42.32 -42.85 -28.20
C ASN A 51 43.51 -42.52 -29.14
N THR A 52 43.96 -41.26 -29.21
CA THR A 52 45.29 -40.90 -29.77
C THR A 52 45.95 -39.74 -29.02
N THR A 53 47.21 -40.01 -28.65
CA THR A 53 48.21 -39.17 -27.97
C THR A 53 49.29 -38.75 -28.98
N LEU A 54 49.85 -37.53 -28.85
CA LEU A 54 51.14 -37.08 -29.46
C LEU A 54 51.58 -35.79 -28.71
N GLN A 55 52.51 -35.78 -27.74
CA GLN A 55 53.98 -35.65 -27.85
C GLN A 55 54.50 -34.63 -28.89
N ARG A 56 55.24 -33.58 -28.49
CA ARG A 56 56.73 -33.50 -28.45
C ARG A 56 57.31 -32.09 -28.15
N ALA A 57 58.46 -32.11 -27.44
CA ALA A 57 59.59 -31.13 -27.40
C ALA A 57 59.35 -29.76 -26.74
N GLY A 58 60.22 -29.20 -25.88
CA GLY A 58 61.65 -29.43 -25.59
C GLY A 58 62.41 -28.13 -25.86
N GLY A 59 63.18 -27.61 -24.88
CA GLY A 59 64.10 -26.49 -25.10
C GLY A 59 64.39 -25.64 -23.87
N ASP A 60 65.44 -26.01 -23.12
CA ASP A 60 66.23 -25.16 -22.24
C ASP A 60 66.92 -24.04 -23.05
N ASP A 61 67.16 -22.87 -22.47
CA ASP A 61 68.48 -22.21 -22.50
C ASP A 61 68.50 -20.91 -21.67
N ASP A 62 69.45 -20.88 -20.74
CA ASP A 62 69.94 -19.76 -19.96
C ASP A 62 70.51 -18.65 -20.85
N MET A 63 70.37 -17.39 -20.42
CA MET A 63 71.39 -16.36 -20.65
C MET A 63 71.26 -15.25 -19.61
N GLU A 64 72.24 -15.25 -18.72
CA GLU A 64 72.64 -14.16 -17.84
C GLU A 64 72.86 -12.86 -18.63
N ASN A 65 72.45 -11.71 -18.08
CA ASN A 65 73.26 -10.51 -18.23
C ASN A 65 73.06 -9.53 -17.06
N GLN A 66 74.07 -9.47 -16.19
CA GLN A 66 74.26 -8.44 -15.18
C GLN A 66 74.89 -7.20 -15.82
N VAL A 67 74.32 -6.00 -15.64
CA VAL A 67 75.11 -4.75 -15.55
C VAL A 67 74.45 -3.77 -14.58
N SER A 68 75.31 -3.13 -13.79
CA SER A 68 75.13 -2.33 -12.59
C SER A 68 74.58 -0.89 -12.74
N ALA A 69 74.01 -0.40 -11.62
CA ALA A 69 74.10 0.96 -11.04
C ALA A 69 73.17 2.10 -11.57
N PRO A 70 73.08 3.27 -10.88
CA PRO A 70 72.13 3.57 -9.80
C PRO A 70 71.24 4.83 -10.04
N LEU A 71 70.19 5.01 -9.22
CA LEU A 71 69.40 6.23 -8.84
C LEU A 71 69.44 7.48 -9.76
N PRO A 72 68.29 8.16 -10.04
CA PRO A 72 67.54 8.86 -8.98
C PRO A 72 66.00 8.95 -9.14
N ARG A 73 65.34 9.30 -8.01
CA ARG A 73 64.01 9.95 -7.89
C ARG A 73 63.79 11.02 -8.98
N PRO A 74 62.55 11.25 -9.48
CA PRO A 74 61.54 11.93 -8.67
C PRO A 74 60.04 11.62 -8.96
N GLU A 75 59.22 12.04 -7.99
CA GLU A 75 57.88 12.65 -8.15
C GLU A 75 56.69 11.81 -8.65
N GLU A 76 55.91 11.34 -7.66
CA GLU A 76 54.46 11.57 -7.51
C GLU A 76 53.67 11.96 -8.76
N VAL A 77 53.06 10.96 -9.40
CA VAL A 77 51.73 11.07 -10.02
C VAL A 77 51.03 9.72 -9.85
N GLU A 78 50.26 9.55 -8.78
CA GLU A 78 49.27 8.47 -8.72
C GLU A 78 47.94 8.99 -9.24
N ASP A 79 47.64 8.61 -10.48
CA ASP A 79 46.30 8.60 -11.01
C ASP A 79 45.95 7.15 -11.36
N SER A 80 44.84 6.68 -10.77
CA SER A 80 43.97 5.60 -11.27
C SER A 80 44.52 4.17 -11.44
N SER A 81 43.98 3.24 -10.64
CA SER A 81 43.23 2.04 -11.08
C SER A 81 43.24 0.98 -9.95
N ASN A 82 42.11 0.67 -9.30
CA ASN A 82 41.06 -0.26 -9.73
C ASN A 82 41.10 -1.53 -8.85
N VAL A 83 39.99 -2.26 -8.79
CA VAL A 83 39.80 -3.63 -8.25
C VAL A 83 39.08 -3.74 -6.88
N THR A 84 37.74 -3.70 -6.99
CA THR A 84 36.74 -4.67 -6.49
C THR A 84 36.81 -5.19 -5.03
N SER A 85 35.72 -4.98 -4.29
CA SER A 85 35.03 -6.00 -3.45
C SER A 85 33.75 -5.38 -2.87
N THR A 86 32.57 -5.61 -3.45
CA THR A 86 31.58 -6.60 -2.98
C THR A 86 31.37 -6.63 -1.47
N THR A 87 30.46 -5.80 -0.96
CA THR A 87 29.58 -6.12 0.18
C THR A 87 28.32 -5.25 0.11
N ALA A 88 27.15 -5.88 0.19
CA ALA A 88 25.83 -5.25 0.22
C ALA A 88 25.68 -4.26 1.40
N PRO A 89 24.94 -3.15 1.27
CA PRO A 89 24.62 -2.31 2.41
C PRO A 89 23.48 -2.97 3.21
N VAL A 90 23.86 -3.65 4.28
CA VAL A 90 22.96 -4.06 5.36
C VAL A 90 22.39 -2.79 5.99
N ARG A 91 21.12 -2.50 5.69
CA ARG A 91 20.34 -1.42 6.28
C ARG A 91 19.90 -1.85 7.70
N LYS A 92 20.82 -1.79 8.66
CA LYS A 92 20.58 -1.99 10.10
C LYS A 92 21.13 -0.81 10.90
N GLU A 93 20.71 0.42 10.61
CA GLU A 93 21.05 1.57 11.45
C GLU A 93 19.88 2.54 11.45
N ALA A 94 18.95 2.36 12.41
CA ALA A 94 17.94 3.38 12.74
C ALA A 94 17.23 3.15 14.09
N VAL A 95 17.31 1.95 14.69
CA VAL A 95 16.56 1.65 15.93
C VAL A 95 17.43 1.73 17.20
N GLU A 96 18.72 2.02 17.09
CA GLU A 96 19.66 1.99 18.23
C GLU A 96 20.02 3.37 18.80
N SER A 97 19.15 4.37 18.55
CA SER A 97 19.21 5.71 19.16
C SER A 97 18.06 5.93 20.15
N ALA A 98 17.69 4.89 20.89
CA ALA A 98 16.87 5.09 22.09
C ALA A 98 17.78 5.74 23.15
N GLU A 99 17.63 7.04 23.34
CA GLU A 99 18.22 7.81 24.43
C GLU A 99 18.17 6.99 25.72
N GLU A 100 19.34 6.69 26.29
CA GLU A 100 19.43 6.01 27.58
C GLU A 100 18.57 6.76 28.60
N PRO A 101 17.71 6.05 29.36
CA PRO A 101 16.83 6.70 30.32
C PRO A 101 17.67 7.50 31.31
N GLU A 102 17.31 8.78 31.50
CA GLU A 102 18.03 9.68 32.42
C GLU A 102 18.29 9.00 33.77
N PRO A 103 19.49 9.18 34.35
CA PRO A 103 19.88 8.54 35.60
C PRO A 103 18.88 8.86 36.71
N GLU A 104 18.48 7.83 37.47
CA GLU A 104 17.49 8.00 38.54
C GLU A 104 17.90 9.15 39.48
N PRO A 105 16.97 10.07 39.81
CA PRO A 105 17.28 11.16 40.72
C PRO A 105 17.68 10.59 42.08
N GLU A 106 18.78 11.13 42.63
CA GLU A 106 19.36 10.65 43.89
C GLU A 106 18.48 11.04 45.09
N TRP A 107 17.46 10.23 45.37
CA TRP A 107 16.40 10.50 46.37
C TRP A 107 16.95 10.80 47.76
N ASP A 108 18.10 10.22 48.11
CA ASP A 108 18.76 10.44 49.39
C ASP A 108 19.32 11.86 49.52
N LEU A 109 19.78 12.47 48.43
CA LEU A 109 20.20 13.88 48.42
C LEU A 109 18.99 14.81 48.56
N LEU A 110 17.87 14.49 47.89
CA LEU A 110 16.64 15.27 48.00
C LEU A 110 16.07 15.24 49.42
N LYS A 111 16.12 14.08 50.08
CA LYS A 111 15.69 13.93 51.47
C LYS A 111 16.60 14.69 52.44
N LYS A 112 17.93 14.61 52.26
CA LYS A 112 18.88 15.42 53.04
C LYS A 112 18.60 16.91 52.89
N LYS A 113 18.35 17.38 51.67
CA LYS A 113 18.00 18.77 51.38
C LYS A 113 16.65 19.16 52.01
N GLU A 114 15.65 18.28 52.02
CA GLU A 114 14.39 18.51 52.74
C GLU A 114 14.62 18.67 54.24
N ASP A 115 15.41 17.78 54.86
CA ASP A 115 15.71 17.84 56.29
C ASP A 115 16.54 19.11 56.65
N GLU A 116 17.49 19.52 55.81
CA GLU A 116 18.22 20.78 55.95
C GLU A 116 17.28 22.00 55.90
N MET A 117 16.34 22.01 54.96
CA MET A 117 15.34 23.08 54.85
C MET A 117 14.39 23.11 56.04
N ILE A 118 14.04 21.95 56.61
CA ILE A 118 13.24 21.86 57.84
C ILE A 118 13.98 22.50 59.01
N GLU A 119 15.29 22.27 59.15
CA GLU A 119 16.09 22.90 60.21
C GLU A 119 16.24 24.41 60.00
N VAL A 120 16.40 24.89 58.76
CA VAL A 120 16.39 26.33 58.45
C VAL A 120 15.06 26.97 58.82
N GLU A 121 13.93 26.36 58.45
CA GLU A 121 12.62 26.91 58.75
C GLU A 121 12.29 26.82 60.25
N ARG A 122 12.77 25.78 60.93
CA ARG A 122 12.73 25.66 62.38
C ARG A 122 13.52 26.79 63.05
N ALA A 123 14.70 27.12 62.56
CA ALA A 123 15.51 28.23 63.06
C ALA A 123 14.77 29.57 62.91
N LYS A 124 14.14 29.83 61.76
CA LYS A 124 13.29 31.02 61.56
C LYS A 124 12.11 31.08 62.54
N LEU A 125 11.45 29.95 62.81
CA LEU A 125 10.39 29.87 63.81
C LEU A 125 10.90 30.08 65.25
N LEU A 126 12.17 29.77 65.53
CA LEU A 126 12.81 30.07 66.80
C LEU A 126 13.23 31.54 66.90
N GLU A 127 13.63 32.18 65.81
CA GLU A 127 13.92 33.63 65.79
C GLU A 127 12.63 34.46 65.94
N ASN A 128 11.54 34.01 65.32
CA ASN A 128 10.24 34.68 65.43
C ASN A 128 9.55 34.40 66.78
N TYR A 129 9.73 35.32 67.73
CA TYR A 129 9.15 35.23 69.07
C TYR A 129 7.62 35.08 69.06
N GLU A 130 6.91 35.80 68.19
CA GLU A 130 5.44 35.79 68.16
C GLU A 130 4.89 34.45 67.67
N ALA A 131 5.45 33.92 66.59
CA ALA A 131 5.09 32.61 66.06
C ALA A 131 5.36 31.50 67.10
N ARG A 132 6.54 31.53 67.74
CA ARG A 132 6.89 30.60 68.82
C ARG A 132 5.92 30.71 70.00
N ARG A 133 5.59 31.94 70.44
CA ARG A 133 4.67 32.18 71.56
C ARG A 133 3.26 31.70 71.25
N ALA A 134 2.75 31.94 70.05
CA ALA A 134 1.43 31.48 69.64
C ALA A 134 1.34 29.94 69.64
N ILE A 135 2.35 29.27 69.09
CA ILE A 135 2.45 27.80 69.08
C ILE A 135 2.57 27.27 70.52
N ALA A 136 3.44 27.86 71.33
CA ALA A 136 3.64 27.47 72.72
C ALA A 136 2.35 27.62 73.54
N THR A 137 1.66 28.75 73.43
CA THR A 137 0.40 29.01 74.17
C THR A 137 -0.66 27.96 73.85
N LYS A 138 -0.80 27.61 72.55
CA LYS A 138 -1.76 26.60 72.10
C LYS A 138 -1.42 25.20 72.66
N ILE A 139 -0.15 24.82 72.65
CA ILE A 139 0.28 23.50 73.12
C ILE A 139 0.25 23.41 74.64
N LEU A 140 0.75 24.43 75.33
CA LEU A 140 0.76 24.49 76.79
C LEU A 140 -0.68 24.45 77.31
N GLY A 141 -1.62 25.20 76.75
CA GLY A 141 -3.04 25.12 77.10
C GLY A 141 -3.63 23.70 76.89
N ALA A 142 -3.30 23.07 75.76
CA ALA A 142 -3.73 21.71 75.46
C ALA A 142 -3.08 20.63 76.36
N LYS A 143 -1.89 20.88 76.90
CA LYS A 143 -1.18 19.95 77.81
C LYS A 143 -1.60 20.16 79.26
N LEU A 144 -1.78 21.41 79.69
CA LEU A 144 -2.31 21.76 81.01
C LEU A 144 -3.69 21.12 81.24
N SER A 145 -4.59 21.23 80.25
CA SER A 145 -5.91 20.56 80.31
C SER A 145 -5.84 19.03 80.38
N ARG A 146 -4.72 18.42 80.01
CA ARG A 146 -4.47 16.97 80.12
C ARG A 146 -3.74 16.58 81.42
N GLY A 147 -3.64 17.51 82.38
CA GLY A 147 -3.01 17.29 83.69
C GLY A 147 -1.48 17.31 83.67
N TYR A 148 -0.87 17.99 82.70
CA TYR A 148 0.55 18.33 82.77
C TYR A 148 0.72 19.58 83.64
N THR A 149 1.81 19.67 84.40
CA THR A 149 2.15 20.86 85.19
C THR A 149 3.39 21.52 84.61
N ILE A 150 3.45 22.85 84.64
CA ILE A 150 4.61 23.62 84.19
C ILE A 150 5.74 23.44 85.22
N HIS A 151 6.97 23.32 84.74
CA HIS A 151 8.18 23.30 85.55
C HIS A 151 9.00 24.56 85.27
N ASP A 152 9.61 25.13 86.31
CA ASP A 152 10.30 26.43 86.21
C ASP A 152 11.61 26.37 85.42
N VAL A 153 12.07 25.18 85.05
CA VAL A 153 13.26 24.99 84.21
C VAL A 153 12.90 25.32 82.75
N PRO A 154 13.54 26.34 82.12
CA PRO A 154 13.34 26.64 80.71
C PRO A 154 14.05 25.61 79.81
N CYS A 155 13.49 25.35 78.64
CA CYS A 155 14.12 24.53 77.61
C CYS A 155 15.32 25.27 76.98
N GLU A 156 16.44 24.57 76.81
CA GLU A 156 17.68 25.11 76.21
C GLU A 156 17.50 25.57 74.76
N VAL A 157 16.57 24.98 74.01
CA VAL A 157 16.40 25.24 72.58
C VAL A 157 15.43 26.40 72.31
N CYS A 158 14.27 26.41 72.97
CA CYS A 158 13.21 27.37 72.69
C CYS A 158 12.84 28.30 73.85
N THR A 159 13.58 28.20 74.96
CA THR A 159 13.43 28.99 76.20
C THR A 159 12.04 28.97 76.87
N MET A 160 11.14 28.09 76.40
CA MET A 160 9.83 27.86 77.01
C MET A 160 9.96 26.89 78.19
N PRO A 161 9.11 27.00 79.23
CA PRO A 161 9.22 26.15 80.40
C PRO A 161 8.93 24.67 80.09
N LEU A 162 9.68 23.77 80.72
CA LEU A 162 9.47 22.33 80.62
C LEU A 162 8.15 21.92 81.31
N MET A 163 7.64 20.72 81.01
CA MET A 163 6.41 20.23 81.63
C MET A 163 6.61 18.88 82.32
N LEU A 164 5.94 18.69 83.45
CA LEU A 164 5.89 17.45 84.20
C LEU A 164 4.56 16.73 83.90
N LYS A 165 4.61 15.41 83.70
CA LYS A 165 3.41 14.57 83.62
C LYS A 165 3.43 13.59 84.78
N LYS A 166 2.47 13.72 85.70
CA LYS A 166 2.41 12.87 86.91
C LYS A 166 3.73 12.86 87.70
N GLY A 167 4.36 14.03 87.84
CA GLY A 167 5.63 14.19 88.58
C GLY A 167 6.90 13.72 87.85
N LYS A 168 6.81 13.21 86.62
CA LYS A 168 7.99 12.87 85.79
C LYS A 168 8.28 13.99 84.79
N LEU A 169 9.54 14.41 84.70
CA LEU A 169 9.98 15.44 83.76
C LEU A 169 9.81 14.92 82.33
N VAL A 170 9.07 15.67 81.53
CA VAL A 170 8.90 15.40 80.10
C VAL A 170 9.71 16.45 79.34
N ASP A 171 10.36 16.03 78.26
CA ASP A 171 11.06 16.92 77.34
C ASP A 171 10.16 18.08 76.89
N CYS A 172 10.81 19.15 76.41
CA CYS A 172 10.12 20.33 75.94
C CYS A 172 8.97 19.99 74.98
N VAL A 173 7.74 20.32 75.38
CA VAL A 173 6.54 20.01 74.58
C VAL A 173 6.40 20.91 73.35
N VAL A 174 7.14 22.01 73.31
CA VAL A 174 7.06 23.04 72.25
C VAL A 174 8.00 22.72 71.09
N CYS A 175 9.25 22.30 71.36
CA CYS A 175 10.25 22.01 70.32
C CYS A 175 9.78 20.98 69.27
N PRO A 176 9.18 19.82 69.63
CA PRO A 176 8.67 18.86 68.66
C PRO A 176 7.57 19.44 67.78
N ALA A 177 6.77 20.37 68.30
CA ALA A 177 5.71 20.99 67.54
C ALA A 177 6.21 22.11 66.61
N LEU A 178 7.29 22.81 66.99
CA LEU A 178 7.99 23.73 66.10
C LEU A 178 8.58 22.97 64.90
N VAL A 179 9.23 21.82 65.15
CA VAL A 179 9.72 20.92 64.08
C VAL A 179 8.56 20.43 63.20
N ALA A 180 7.45 20.01 63.80
CA ALA A 180 6.28 19.56 63.05
C ALA A 180 5.63 20.68 62.22
N ARG A 181 5.67 21.93 62.69
CA ARG A 181 5.17 23.09 61.95
C ARG A 181 6.13 23.47 60.81
N ALA A 182 7.43 23.52 61.07
CA ALA A 182 8.47 23.74 60.06
C ALA A 182 8.39 22.70 58.94
N ARG A 183 8.30 21.42 59.28
CA ARG A 183 8.10 20.33 58.31
C ARG A 183 6.83 20.52 57.47
N LYS A 184 5.71 20.95 58.07
CA LYS A 184 4.48 21.24 57.31
C LYS A 184 4.66 22.41 56.35
N THR A 185 5.35 23.47 56.76
CA THR A 185 5.63 24.63 55.90
C THR A 185 6.53 24.24 54.73
N VAL A 186 7.61 23.48 54.98
CA VAL A 186 8.52 23.00 53.93
C VAL A 186 7.80 22.06 52.95
N ILE A 187 7.02 21.09 53.45
CA ILE A 187 6.22 20.19 52.60
C ILE A 187 5.17 20.97 51.78
N ALA A 188 4.55 22.00 52.35
CA ALA A 188 3.57 22.82 51.63
C ALA A 188 4.21 23.70 50.55
N ALA A 189 5.40 24.26 50.83
CA ALA A 189 6.09 25.16 49.90
C ALA A 189 6.81 24.40 48.77
N TYR A 190 7.37 23.21 49.03
CA TYR A 190 8.24 22.50 48.08
C TYR A 190 7.70 21.14 47.62
N GLY A 191 6.57 20.71 48.16
CA GLY A 191 6.02 19.37 47.99
C GLY A 191 6.77 18.33 48.82
N SER A 192 6.10 17.25 49.22
CA SER A 192 6.75 16.11 49.88
C SER A 192 7.63 15.37 48.88
N VAL A 193 8.89 15.08 49.23
CA VAL A 193 9.78 14.22 48.42
C VAL A 193 9.14 12.86 48.17
N ALA A 194 8.32 12.35 49.11
CA ALA A 194 7.57 11.11 48.92
C ALA A 194 6.55 11.20 47.78
N LYS A 195 5.86 12.34 47.63
CA LYS A 195 4.92 12.52 46.51
C LYS A 195 5.65 12.59 45.16
N LYS A 196 6.82 13.23 45.12
CA LYS A 196 7.66 13.30 43.90
C LYS A 196 8.20 11.93 43.51
N ARG A 197 8.53 11.09 44.51
CA ARG A 197 8.93 9.71 44.30
C ARG A 197 7.78 8.87 43.74
N ASP A 198 6.59 8.96 44.33
CA ASP A 198 5.42 8.21 43.87
C ASP A 198 5.03 8.59 42.42
N THR A 199 5.14 9.88 42.06
CA THR A 199 4.90 10.33 40.68
C THR A 199 5.95 9.82 39.71
N TYR A 200 7.23 9.84 40.09
CA TYR A 200 8.32 9.32 39.26
C TYR A 200 8.22 7.79 39.07
N GLU A 201 7.88 7.04 40.12
CA GLU A 201 7.68 5.58 40.00
C GLU A 201 6.48 5.23 39.11
N LEU A 202 5.41 6.04 39.13
CA LEU A 202 4.27 5.88 38.22
C LEU A 202 4.62 6.24 36.77
N GLU A 203 5.38 7.30 36.57
CA GLU A 203 5.84 7.74 35.26
C GLU A 203 6.82 6.74 34.64
N LYS A 204 7.76 6.21 35.43
CA LYS A 204 8.65 5.13 35.03
C LYS A 204 7.89 3.89 34.58
N LYS A 205 6.83 3.48 35.31
CA LYS A 205 5.96 2.37 34.90
C LYS A 205 5.25 2.65 33.58
N ARG A 206 4.72 3.85 33.38
CA ARG A 206 4.08 4.25 32.12
C ARG A 206 5.05 4.22 30.94
N ILE A 207 6.28 4.69 31.14
CA ILE A 207 7.32 4.66 30.10
C ILE A 207 7.70 3.21 29.78
N GLN A 208 7.85 2.34 30.80
CA GLN A 208 8.12 0.92 30.58
C GLN A 208 6.99 0.21 29.83
N GLU A 209 5.73 0.45 30.21
CA GLU A 209 4.56 -0.10 29.51
C GLU A 209 4.50 0.39 28.05
N ALA A 210 4.80 1.67 27.79
CA ALA A 210 4.84 2.23 26.45
C ALA A 210 5.97 1.63 25.59
N ILE A 211 7.15 1.38 26.16
CA ILE A 211 8.26 0.72 25.47
C ILE A 211 7.90 -0.74 25.14
N GLU A 212 7.26 -1.46 26.05
CA GLU A 212 6.81 -2.84 25.81
C GLU A 212 5.68 -2.91 24.78
N GLU A 213 4.79 -1.92 24.74
CA GLU A 213 3.75 -1.79 23.72
C GLU A 213 4.35 -1.49 22.34
N ALA A 214 5.25 -0.50 22.24
CA ALA A 214 5.96 -0.20 21.00
C ALA A 214 6.77 -1.40 20.48
N ARG A 215 7.36 -2.20 21.38
CA ARG A 215 8.05 -3.43 21.01
C ARG A 215 7.10 -4.49 20.45
N ARG A 216 5.90 -4.65 21.02
CA ARG A 216 4.87 -5.57 20.50
C ARG A 216 4.37 -5.13 19.12
N GLU A 217 4.13 -3.83 18.93
CA GLU A 217 3.71 -3.29 17.63
C GLU A 217 4.79 -3.49 16.55
N ALA A 218 6.06 -3.24 16.88
CA ALA A 218 7.18 -3.48 15.97
C ALA A 218 7.33 -4.97 15.60
N GLU A 219 7.09 -5.89 16.53
CA GLU A 219 7.11 -7.33 16.28
C GLU A 219 5.92 -7.78 15.40
N GLU A 220 4.73 -7.21 15.63
CA GLU A 220 3.55 -7.45 14.79
C GLU A 220 3.74 -6.93 13.36
N GLU A 221 4.33 -5.74 13.18
CA GLU A 221 4.67 -5.21 11.86
C GLU A 221 5.70 -6.09 11.14
N ARG A 222 6.73 -6.57 11.86
CA ARG A 222 7.69 -7.51 11.28
C ARG A 222 7.03 -8.80 10.80
N LEU A 223 6.12 -9.36 11.59
CA LEU A 223 5.36 -10.56 11.18
C LEU A 223 4.46 -10.31 9.97
N LYS A 224 3.82 -9.12 9.89
CA LYS A 224 3.03 -8.72 8.72
C LYS A 224 3.89 -8.55 7.47
N GLU A 225 5.06 -7.94 7.60
CA GLU A 225 6.00 -7.77 6.49
C GLU A 225 6.55 -9.13 6.02
N GLU A 226 6.95 -10.00 6.94
CA GLU A 226 7.37 -11.38 6.62
C GLU A 226 6.26 -12.16 5.92
N ALA A 227 5.00 -11.99 6.33
CA ALA A 227 3.85 -12.59 5.64
C ALA A 227 3.64 -12.01 4.23
N ARG A 228 3.85 -10.71 4.03
CA ARG A 228 3.75 -10.07 2.70
C ARG A 228 4.83 -10.58 1.76
N ILE A 229 6.07 -10.68 2.24
CA ILE A 229 7.20 -11.21 1.45
C ILE A 229 6.90 -12.65 1.02
N ARG A 230 6.43 -13.51 1.93
CA ARG A 230 6.07 -14.90 1.58
C ARG A 230 4.96 -14.98 0.53
N PHE A 231 3.96 -14.11 0.61
CA PHE A 231 2.89 -14.05 -0.38
C PHE A 231 3.39 -13.58 -1.75
N GLU A 232 4.29 -12.59 -1.78
CA GLU A 232 4.94 -12.12 -3.01
C GLU A 232 5.83 -13.20 -3.64
N GLU A 233 6.60 -13.94 -2.83
CA GLU A 233 7.42 -15.07 -3.29
C GLU A 233 6.57 -16.21 -3.87
N GLU A 234 5.45 -16.55 -3.21
CA GLU A 234 4.52 -17.57 -3.70
C GLU A 234 3.83 -17.15 -5.00
N ALA A 235 3.44 -15.87 -5.13
CA ALA A 235 2.89 -15.32 -6.36
C ALA A 235 3.91 -15.33 -7.51
N ALA A 236 5.17 -14.96 -7.25
CA ALA A 236 6.24 -15.00 -8.23
C ALA A 236 6.56 -16.44 -8.68
N ALA A 237 6.55 -17.41 -7.76
CA ALA A 237 6.73 -18.82 -8.10
C ALA A 237 5.59 -19.35 -8.99
N LEU A 238 4.35 -18.93 -8.72
CA LEU A 238 3.19 -19.30 -9.54
C LEU A 238 3.27 -18.70 -10.95
N GLU A 239 3.75 -17.47 -11.06
CA GLU A 239 3.98 -16.81 -12.35
C GLU A 239 5.12 -17.47 -13.13
N GLY A 240 6.19 -17.89 -12.46
CA GLY A 240 7.27 -18.70 -13.05
C GLY A 240 6.75 -20.02 -13.63
N GLN A 241 5.92 -20.76 -12.89
CA GLN A 241 5.29 -21.99 -13.40
C GLN A 241 4.37 -21.72 -14.61
N LYS A 242 3.70 -20.57 -14.64
CA LYS A 242 2.85 -20.19 -15.76
C LYS A 242 3.67 -19.90 -17.02
N GLN A 243 4.78 -19.17 -16.89
CA GLN A 243 5.70 -18.89 -18.00
C GLN A 243 6.35 -20.18 -18.53
N GLU A 244 6.69 -21.12 -17.66
CA GLU A 244 7.24 -22.41 -18.06
C GLU A 244 6.22 -23.23 -18.89
N ARG A 245 4.95 -23.29 -18.46
CA ARG A 245 3.88 -23.94 -19.24
C ARG A 245 3.62 -23.26 -20.58
N GLU A 246 3.63 -21.93 -20.61
CA GLU A 246 3.47 -21.16 -21.86
C GLU A 246 4.64 -21.42 -22.83
N LEU A 247 5.86 -21.56 -22.31
CA LEU A 247 7.04 -21.90 -23.10
C LEU A 247 6.96 -23.34 -23.64
N GLU A 248 6.53 -24.30 -22.81
CA GLU A 248 6.31 -25.69 -23.25
C GLU A 248 5.23 -25.78 -24.34
N GLU A 249 4.13 -25.05 -24.19
CA GLU A 249 3.05 -24.98 -25.18
C GLU A 249 3.53 -24.34 -26.49
N PHE A 250 4.35 -23.28 -26.40
CA PHE A 250 4.97 -22.66 -27.57
C PHE A 250 5.90 -23.63 -28.31
N GLN A 251 6.78 -24.34 -27.59
CA GLN A 251 7.68 -25.35 -28.18
C GLN A 251 6.90 -26.51 -28.82
N LEU A 252 5.78 -26.92 -28.23
CA LEU A 252 4.91 -27.96 -28.81
C LEU A 252 4.30 -27.47 -30.12
N ALA A 253 3.77 -26.25 -30.14
CA ALA A 253 3.19 -25.64 -31.33
C ALA A 253 4.23 -25.44 -32.46
N GLU A 254 5.48 -25.12 -32.11
CA GLU A 254 6.58 -25.03 -33.06
C GLU A 254 6.90 -26.40 -33.68
N ARG A 255 6.97 -27.47 -32.88
CA ARG A 255 7.15 -28.84 -33.40
C ARG A 255 6.00 -29.27 -34.31
N GLU A 256 4.76 -28.93 -33.98
CA GLU A 256 3.61 -29.20 -34.86
C GLU A 256 3.69 -28.40 -36.17
N ARG A 257 4.18 -27.15 -36.13
CA ARG A 257 4.42 -26.36 -37.35
C ARG A 257 5.52 -26.97 -38.21
N GLU A 258 6.63 -27.42 -37.62
CA GLU A 258 7.69 -28.12 -38.34
C GLU A 258 7.21 -29.45 -38.94
N GLU A 259 6.36 -30.19 -38.21
CA GLU A 259 5.81 -31.44 -38.73
C GLU A 259 4.83 -31.20 -39.88
N THR A 260 4.01 -30.15 -39.80
CA THR A 260 3.09 -29.78 -40.88
C THR A 260 3.82 -29.27 -42.13
N THR A 261 4.88 -28.47 -41.98
CA THR A 261 5.71 -28.04 -43.12
C THR A 261 6.43 -29.22 -43.75
N ARG A 262 6.99 -30.13 -42.96
CA ARG A 262 7.61 -31.36 -43.45
C ARG A 262 6.62 -32.24 -44.22
N ARG A 263 5.40 -32.45 -43.69
CA ARG A 263 4.34 -33.19 -44.41
C ARG A 263 3.95 -32.49 -45.72
N ALA A 264 3.87 -31.16 -45.74
CA ALA A 264 3.58 -30.40 -46.95
C ALA A 264 4.70 -30.52 -47.99
N GLU A 265 5.96 -30.57 -47.55
CA GLU A 265 7.12 -30.75 -48.43
C GLU A 265 7.20 -32.18 -49.00
N GLU A 266 6.91 -33.20 -48.18
CA GLU A 266 6.76 -34.59 -48.65
C GLU A 266 5.65 -34.72 -49.71
N LEU A 267 4.52 -34.02 -49.53
CA LEU A 267 3.44 -33.98 -50.53
C LEU A 267 3.87 -33.26 -51.82
N ARG A 268 4.66 -32.19 -51.73
CA ARG A 268 5.23 -31.52 -52.91
C ARG A 268 6.20 -32.42 -53.67
N GLN A 269 7.06 -33.15 -52.96
CA GLN A 269 7.99 -34.11 -53.57
C GLN A 269 7.22 -35.23 -54.29
N ARG A 270 6.18 -35.79 -53.67
CA ARG A 270 5.30 -36.78 -54.33
C ARG A 270 4.61 -36.21 -55.57
N ALA A 271 4.12 -34.97 -55.52
CA ALA A 271 3.51 -34.32 -56.67
C ALA A 271 4.51 -34.09 -57.82
N GLU A 272 5.75 -33.71 -57.50
CA GLU A 272 6.85 -33.55 -58.46
C GLU A 272 7.22 -34.90 -59.11
N GLU A 273 7.28 -35.98 -58.34
CA GLU A 273 7.51 -37.34 -58.83
C GLU A 273 6.41 -37.80 -59.78
N ILE A 274 5.14 -37.58 -59.42
CA ILE A 274 3.99 -37.86 -60.30
C ILE A 274 4.09 -37.04 -61.59
N ARG A 275 4.48 -35.76 -61.51
CA ARG A 275 4.68 -34.91 -62.69
C ARG A 275 5.79 -35.44 -63.60
N LYS A 276 6.94 -35.83 -63.05
CA LYS A 276 8.04 -36.43 -63.82
C LYS A 276 7.64 -37.75 -64.47
N ALA A 277 6.93 -38.63 -63.74
CA ALA A 277 6.43 -39.89 -64.28
C ALA A 277 5.41 -39.68 -65.42
N SER A 278 4.57 -38.66 -65.30
CA SER A 278 3.65 -38.20 -66.35
C SER A 278 4.39 -37.70 -67.59
N GLU A 279 5.41 -36.86 -67.42
CA GLU A 279 6.22 -36.35 -68.53
C GLU A 279 7.02 -37.45 -69.24
N ASP A 280 7.59 -38.40 -68.50
CA ASP A 280 8.27 -39.56 -69.08
C ASP A 280 7.30 -40.47 -69.83
N SER A 281 6.09 -40.66 -69.32
CA SER A 281 5.03 -41.39 -70.02
C SER A 281 4.61 -40.66 -71.29
N ARG A 282 4.55 -39.33 -71.29
CA ARG A 282 4.27 -38.50 -72.47
C ARG A 282 5.39 -38.58 -73.50
N ARG A 283 6.66 -38.54 -73.07
CA ARG A 283 7.84 -38.72 -73.95
C ARG A 283 7.85 -40.11 -74.58
N LYS A 284 7.59 -41.17 -73.81
CA LYS A 284 7.47 -42.54 -74.33
C LYS A 284 6.30 -42.68 -75.31
N ALA A 285 5.17 -42.02 -75.05
CA ALA A 285 4.04 -41.99 -75.98
C ALA A 285 4.37 -41.25 -77.29
N GLN A 286 5.08 -40.12 -77.21
CA GLN A 286 5.54 -39.38 -78.39
C GLN A 286 6.57 -40.17 -79.21
N GLN A 287 7.51 -40.86 -78.56
CA GLN A 287 8.46 -41.76 -79.25
C GLN A 287 7.75 -42.94 -79.92
N ARG A 288 6.73 -43.52 -79.28
CA ARG A 288 5.89 -44.56 -79.90
C ARG A 288 5.06 -44.03 -81.06
N GLY A 289 4.60 -42.77 -80.99
CA GLY A 289 3.91 -42.10 -82.10
C GLY A 289 4.81 -41.91 -83.31
N LEU A 290 6.06 -41.46 -83.10
CA LEU A 290 7.05 -41.29 -84.18
C LEU A 290 7.52 -42.62 -84.77
N ALA A 291 7.66 -43.68 -83.94
CA ALA A 291 7.98 -45.02 -84.42
C ALA A 291 6.86 -45.59 -85.32
N ARG A 292 5.59 -45.34 -84.98
CA ARG A 292 4.45 -45.76 -85.80
C ARG A 292 4.38 -45.03 -87.15
N THR A 293 4.75 -43.75 -87.20
CA THR A 293 4.79 -43.02 -88.48
C THR A 293 5.89 -43.51 -89.41
N VAL A 294 7.04 -43.93 -88.86
CA VAL A 294 8.14 -44.53 -89.63
C VAL A 294 7.80 -45.96 -90.09
N GLU A 295 7.13 -46.76 -89.25
CA GLU A 295 6.61 -48.08 -89.64
C GLU A 295 5.54 -47.98 -90.73
N ASP A 296 4.63 -47.01 -90.66
CA ASP A 296 3.56 -46.83 -91.66
C ASP A 296 4.09 -46.32 -93.02
N GLU A 297 5.17 -45.55 -93.06
CA GLU A 297 5.87 -45.18 -94.30
C GLU A 297 6.68 -46.35 -94.91
N ALA A 298 7.33 -47.16 -94.07
CA ALA A 298 7.99 -48.39 -94.51
C ALA A 298 6.97 -49.42 -95.05
N ARG A 299 5.76 -49.44 -94.48
CA ARG A 299 4.68 -50.33 -94.92
C ARG A 299 4.05 -49.87 -96.24
N ARG A 300 3.97 -48.56 -96.51
CA ARG A 300 3.51 -48.02 -97.80
C ARG A 300 4.49 -48.33 -98.93
N THR A 301 5.79 -48.17 -98.69
CA THR A 301 6.83 -48.50 -99.68
C THR A 301 6.90 -50.01 -99.97
N ALA A 302 6.76 -50.86 -98.96
CA ALA A 302 6.68 -52.31 -99.15
C ALA A 302 5.42 -52.78 -99.90
N LEU A 303 4.27 -52.12 -99.68
CA LEU A 303 3.02 -52.45 -100.39
C LEU A 303 3.07 -52.05 -101.87
N GLU A 304 3.81 -51.00 -102.22
CA GLU A 304 3.97 -50.54 -103.60
C GLU A 304 4.91 -51.47 -104.40
N GLU A 305 5.96 -52.01 -103.76
CA GLU A 305 6.80 -53.06 -104.35
C GLU A 305 6.09 -54.42 -104.47
N ALA A 306 5.26 -54.78 -103.48
CA ALA A 306 4.47 -56.00 -103.51
C ALA A 306 3.40 -55.98 -104.61
N ARG A 307 2.82 -54.81 -104.91
CA ARG A 307 1.83 -54.65 -105.99
C ARG A 307 2.43 -54.87 -107.38
N LYS A 308 3.71 -54.52 -107.56
CA LYS A 308 4.48 -54.75 -108.80
C LYS A 308 4.82 -56.23 -109.01
N ARG A 309 5.16 -56.96 -107.94
CA ARG A 309 5.45 -58.42 -108.00
C ARG A 309 4.20 -59.30 -108.12
N ALA A 310 3.07 -58.85 -107.57
CA ALA A 310 1.80 -59.59 -107.64
C ALA A 310 1.14 -59.58 -109.03
N GLU A 311 1.48 -58.61 -109.88
CA GLU A 311 0.99 -58.52 -111.26
C GLU A 311 1.75 -59.47 -112.21
N ASP A 312 3.04 -59.73 -111.93
CA ASP A 312 3.86 -60.68 -112.69
C ASP A 312 3.55 -62.16 -112.35
N LEU A 313 3.17 -62.47 -111.10
CA LEU A 313 2.84 -63.83 -110.67
C LEU A 313 1.41 -64.29 -111.04
N ARG A 314 0.51 -63.36 -111.35
CA ARG A 314 -0.87 -63.68 -111.80
C ARG A 314 -0.93 -64.34 -113.18
N LYS A 315 0.14 -64.28 -113.98
CA LYS A 315 0.24 -64.98 -115.28
C LYS A 315 0.72 -66.43 -115.19
N LEU A 316 1.27 -66.87 -114.06
CA LEU A 316 1.81 -68.23 -113.89
C LEU A 316 0.94 -69.13 -112.99
N ALA A 317 0.05 -68.56 -112.18
CA ALA A 317 -0.69 -69.30 -111.15
C ALA A 317 -2.03 -69.93 -111.59
N VAL A 318 -2.46 -69.75 -112.85
CA VAL A 318 -3.76 -70.30 -113.33
C VAL A 318 -3.68 -71.80 -113.65
N ASP A 319 -2.50 -72.35 -113.94
CA ASP A 319 -2.36 -73.75 -114.36
C ASP A 319 -1.95 -74.73 -113.23
N GLU A 320 -1.60 -74.24 -112.03
CA GLU A 320 -1.05 -75.07 -110.95
C GLU A 320 -1.96 -75.22 -109.71
N ALA A 321 -3.00 -74.39 -109.57
CA ALA A 321 -3.88 -74.43 -108.40
C ALA A 321 -4.92 -75.56 -108.41
N GLN A 322 -5.09 -76.30 -109.51
CA GLN A 322 -6.01 -77.45 -109.57
C GLN A 322 -5.44 -78.75 -108.98
N ARG A 323 -4.19 -78.78 -108.47
CA ARG A 323 -3.58 -80.01 -107.93
C ARG A 323 -3.33 -80.02 -106.41
N ASN A 324 -3.44 -78.89 -105.71
CA ASN A 324 -3.01 -78.80 -104.30
C ASN A 324 -4.15 -78.70 -103.28
N GLU A 325 -5.41 -78.91 -103.68
CA GLU A 325 -6.57 -78.81 -102.79
C GLU A 325 -6.71 -79.98 -101.80
N GLU A 326 -6.04 -81.12 -102.02
CA GLU A 326 -6.17 -82.31 -101.15
C GLU A 326 -5.08 -82.42 -100.06
N GLU A 327 -3.92 -81.73 -100.17
CA GLU A 327 -2.89 -81.75 -99.12
C GLU A 327 -3.10 -80.68 -98.02
N LEU A 328 -3.86 -79.61 -98.30
CA LEU A 328 -4.08 -78.51 -97.34
C LEU A 328 -5.12 -78.82 -96.24
N ALA A 329 -5.92 -79.88 -96.39
CA ALA A 329 -6.92 -80.27 -95.40
C ALA A 329 -6.35 -80.95 -94.13
N ALA A 330 -5.09 -81.42 -94.18
CA ALA A 330 -4.42 -82.04 -93.02
C ALA A 330 -3.72 -81.01 -92.11
N VAL A 331 -3.13 -79.95 -92.67
CA VAL A 331 -2.40 -78.92 -91.88
C VAL A 331 -3.34 -77.93 -91.19
N ALA A 332 -4.55 -77.72 -91.72
CA ALA A 332 -5.53 -76.78 -91.16
C ALA A 332 -6.05 -77.17 -89.76
N ARG A 333 -5.94 -78.43 -89.34
CA ARG A 333 -6.42 -78.88 -88.02
C ARG A 333 -5.43 -78.64 -86.88
N GLU A 334 -4.14 -78.39 -87.17
CA GLU A 334 -3.13 -78.10 -86.14
C GLU A 334 -2.83 -76.60 -86.00
N GLY A 335 -3.01 -75.82 -87.07
CA GLY A 335 -2.91 -74.34 -87.03
C GLY A 335 -4.08 -73.64 -86.32
N GLY A 336 -5.27 -74.26 -86.29
CA GLY A 336 -6.47 -73.69 -85.66
C GLY A 336 -6.40 -73.60 -84.13
N ARG A 337 -5.68 -74.52 -83.46
CA ARG A 337 -5.53 -74.48 -81.99
C ARG A 337 -4.59 -73.38 -81.51
N ARG A 338 -3.46 -73.15 -82.19
CA ARG A 338 -2.49 -72.10 -81.81
C ARG A 338 -3.02 -70.70 -82.05
N LEU A 339 -3.78 -70.48 -83.13
CA LEU A 339 -4.39 -69.17 -83.42
C LEU A 339 -5.59 -68.84 -82.52
N ALA A 340 -6.32 -69.83 -82.03
CA ALA A 340 -7.39 -69.62 -81.07
C ALA A 340 -6.85 -69.28 -79.67
N GLU A 341 -5.77 -69.94 -79.25
CA GLU A 341 -5.12 -69.70 -77.94
C GLU A 341 -4.38 -68.35 -77.90
N GLU A 342 -3.77 -67.92 -79.02
CA GLU A 342 -3.13 -66.62 -79.14
C GLU A 342 -4.15 -65.46 -79.23
N ARG A 343 -5.32 -65.68 -79.85
CA ARG A 343 -6.43 -64.70 -79.84
C ARG A 343 -7.06 -64.58 -78.45
N ALA A 344 -7.24 -65.68 -77.73
CA ALA A 344 -7.76 -65.66 -76.37
C ALA A 344 -6.83 -64.89 -75.41
N LYS A 345 -5.51 -65.09 -75.50
CA LYS A 345 -4.53 -64.32 -74.70
C LYS A 345 -4.51 -62.83 -75.04
N ARG A 346 -4.65 -62.46 -76.31
CA ARG A 346 -4.70 -61.04 -76.71
C ARG A 346 -5.99 -60.36 -76.26
N GLU A 347 -7.13 -61.04 -76.31
CA GLU A 347 -8.38 -60.50 -75.76
C GLU A 347 -8.35 -60.38 -74.23
N GLU A 348 -7.69 -61.30 -73.53
CA GLU A 348 -7.50 -61.21 -72.07
C GLU A 348 -6.56 -60.05 -71.69
N ASP A 349 -5.45 -59.86 -72.41
CA ASP A 349 -4.55 -58.73 -72.20
C ASP A 349 -5.18 -57.37 -72.58
N ASP A 350 -5.98 -57.33 -73.64
CA ASP A 350 -6.68 -56.11 -74.05
C ASP A 350 -7.83 -55.77 -73.09
N THR A 351 -8.55 -56.76 -72.56
CA THR A 351 -9.55 -56.53 -71.51
C THR A 351 -8.91 -56.14 -70.18
N ARG A 352 -7.73 -56.66 -69.84
CA ARG A 352 -6.95 -56.23 -68.68
C ARG A 352 -6.46 -54.79 -68.82
N ARG A 353 -5.90 -54.43 -69.96
CA ARG A 353 -5.47 -53.05 -70.26
C ARG A 353 -6.64 -52.07 -70.29
N ARG A 354 -7.80 -52.49 -70.79
CA ARG A 354 -9.01 -51.66 -70.79
C ARG A 354 -9.52 -51.41 -69.37
N LYS A 355 -9.51 -52.42 -68.50
CA LYS A 355 -9.83 -52.27 -67.08
C LYS A 355 -8.81 -51.42 -66.33
N GLU A 356 -7.52 -51.54 -66.63
CA GLU A 356 -6.48 -50.67 -66.06
C GLU A 356 -6.63 -49.22 -66.52
N LEU A 357 -6.93 -48.97 -67.79
CA LEU A 357 -7.21 -47.64 -68.31
C LEU A 357 -8.50 -47.04 -67.73
N GLU A 358 -9.54 -47.84 -67.54
CA GLU A 358 -10.78 -47.43 -66.88
C GLU A 358 -10.54 -47.12 -65.40
N PHE A 359 -9.70 -47.89 -64.70
CA PHE A 359 -9.31 -47.63 -63.31
C PHE A 359 -8.48 -46.35 -63.17
N VAL A 360 -7.49 -46.13 -64.05
CA VAL A 360 -6.68 -44.91 -64.05
C VAL A 360 -7.51 -43.68 -64.43
N ASN A 361 -8.43 -43.81 -65.39
CA ASN A 361 -9.35 -42.72 -65.73
C ASN A 361 -10.34 -42.45 -64.59
N ALA A 362 -10.84 -43.46 -63.90
CA ALA A 362 -11.69 -43.29 -62.72
C ALA A 362 -10.94 -42.57 -61.58
N GLN A 363 -9.69 -42.96 -61.29
CA GLN A 363 -8.85 -42.26 -60.31
C GLN A 363 -8.54 -40.82 -60.72
N ALA A 364 -8.28 -40.56 -62.00
CA ALA A 364 -8.03 -39.21 -62.50
C ALA A 364 -9.29 -38.33 -62.45
N GLU A 365 -10.47 -38.91 -62.69
CA GLU A 365 -11.74 -38.20 -62.58
C GLU A 365 -12.10 -37.93 -61.10
N GLU A 366 -11.85 -38.89 -60.21
CA GLU A 366 -12.02 -38.73 -58.77
C GLU A 366 -11.07 -37.66 -58.20
N ALA A 367 -9.81 -37.64 -58.64
CA ALA A 367 -8.86 -36.59 -58.28
C ALA A 367 -9.29 -35.20 -58.80
N ARG A 368 -9.90 -35.12 -59.99
CA ARG A 368 -10.49 -33.85 -60.49
C ARG A 368 -11.68 -33.40 -59.65
N ARG A 369 -12.58 -34.30 -59.29
CA ARG A 369 -13.73 -33.98 -58.42
C ARG A 369 -13.27 -33.53 -57.04
N ALA A 370 -12.29 -34.20 -56.45
CA ALA A 370 -11.69 -33.81 -55.18
C ALA A 370 -11.01 -32.43 -55.25
N ALA A 371 -10.32 -32.11 -56.34
CA ALA A 371 -9.71 -30.79 -56.55
C ALA A 371 -10.76 -29.68 -56.77
N GLU A 372 -11.84 -29.96 -57.51
CA GLU A 372 -12.96 -29.03 -57.68
C GLU A 372 -13.72 -28.79 -56.37
N GLU A 373 -13.89 -29.83 -55.55
CA GLU A 373 -14.52 -29.74 -54.24
C GLU A 373 -13.64 -28.96 -53.25
N ALA A 374 -12.33 -29.21 -53.21
CA ALA A 374 -11.38 -28.44 -52.41
C ALA A 374 -11.37 -26.96 -52.81
N CYS A 375 -11.46 -26.66 -54.11
CA CYS A 375 -11.55 -25.29 -54.60
C CYS A 375 -12.86 -24.61 -54.16
N ARG A 376 -14.00 -25.31 -54.23
CA ARG A 376 -15.29 -24.80 -53.72
C ARG A 376 -15.29 -24.55 -52.22
N VAL A 377 -14.67 -25.42 -51.43
CA VAL A 377 -14.54 -25.24 -49.97
C VAL A 377 -13.66 -24.03 -49.66
N ALA A 378 -12.52 -23.88 -50.33
CA ALA A 378 -11.64 -22.72 -50.17
C ALA A 378 -12.33 -21.40 -50.56
N GLU A 379 -13.11 -21.39 -51.66
CA GLU A 379 -13.90 -20.21 -52.05
C GLU A 379 -15.02 -19.90 -51.06
N ALA A 380 -15.65 -20.92 -50.45
CA ALA A 380 -16.68 -20.73 -49.43
C ALA A 380 -16.09 -20.18 -48.11
N GLU A 381 -14.93 -20.66 -47.68
CA GLU A 381 -14.21 -20.16 -46.51
C GLU A 381 -13.69 -18.73 -46.73
N ALA A 382 -13.20 -18.42 -47.93
CA ALA A 382 -12.82 -17.05 -48.30
C ALA A 382 -14.01 -16.08 -48.26
N ARG A 383 -15.21 -16.53 -48.64
CA ARG A 383 -16.44 -15.72 -48.51
C ARG A 383 -16.86 -15.54 -47.06
N LYS A 384 -16.77 -16.59 -46.24
CA LYS A 384 -17.13 -16.54 -44.82
C LYS A 384 -16.20 -15.59 -44.04
N THR A 385 -14.90 -15.68 -44.26
CA THR A 385 -13.91 -14.78 -43.66
C THR A 385 -14.10 -13.33 -44.13
N ALA A 386 -14.43 -13.11 -45.41
CA ALA A 386 -14.75 -11.77 -45.92
C ALA A 386 -16.04 -11.18 -45.29
N GLU A 387 -17.05 -12.00 -44.98
CA GLU A 387 -18.25 -11.56 -44.26
C GLU A 387 -17.98 -11.29 -42.77
N GLU A 388 -17.17 -12.11 -42.12
CA GLU A 388 -16.73 -11.89 -40.73
C GLU A 388 -15.92 -10.59 -40.60
N VAL A 389 -15.00 -10.31 -41.53
CA VAL A 389 -14.26 -9.04 -41.57
C VAL A 389 -15.20 -7.85 -41.80
N LYS A 390 -16.23 -7.98 -42.65
CA LYS A 390 -17.25 -6.93 -42.83
C LYS A 390 -18.07 -6.71 -41.56
N MET A 391 -18.48 -7.77 -40.88
CA MET A 391 -19.18 -7.70 -39.59
C MET A 391 -18.33 -7.01 -38.53
N LEU A 392 -17.05 -7.39 -38.41
CA LEU A 392 -16.11 -6.78 -37.48
C LEU A 392 -15.89 -5.28 -37.75
N ALA A 393 -15.82 -4.89 -39.03
CA ALA A 393 -15.73 -3.48 -39.43
C ALA A 393 -16.99 -2.67 -39.07
N VAL A 394 -18.18 -3.27 -39.19
CA VAL A 394 -19.44 -2.64 -38.79
C VAL A 394 -19.53 -2.50 -37.26
N THR A 395 -19.14 -3.53 -36.50
CA THR A 395 -19.08 -3.44 -35.03
C THR A 395 -18.05 -2.43 -34.55
N ARG A 396 -16.89 -2.32 -35.21
CA ARG A 396 -15.87 -1.32 -34.87
C ARG A 396 -16.40 0.10 -35.06
N ARG A 397 -17.07 0.38 -36.19
CA ARG A 397 -17.72 1.68 -36.42
C ARG A 397 -18.83 1.99 -35.41
N LYS A 398 -19.57 0.98 -34.96
CA LYS A 398 -20.61 1.14 -33.94
C LYS A 398 -20.00 1.44 -32.56
N VAL A 399 -18.94 0.75 -32.17
CA VAL A 399 -18.22 1.02 -30.91
C VAL A 399 -17.55 2.40 -30.92
N GLU A 400 -16.99 2.82 -32.06
CA GLU A 400 -16.43 4.17 -32.21
C GLU A 400 -17.52 5.25 -32.08
N ALA A 401 -18.69 5.06 -32.71
CA ALA A 401 -19.83 5.99 -32.58
C ALA A 401 -20.42 6.02 -31.14
N ASP A 402 -20.51 4.86 -30.48
CA ASP A 402 -20.98 4.76 -29.10
C ASP A 402 -19.96 5.36 -28.09
N SER A 403 -18.66 5.36 -28.42
CA SER A 403 -17.64 6.02 -27.60
C SER A 403 -17.74 7.55 -27.66
N VAL A 404 -17.95 8.12 -28.85
CA VAL A 404 -18.09 9.57 -29.05
C VAL A 404 -19.34 10.11 -28.34
N THR A 405 -20.44 9.35 -28.36
CA THR A 405 -21.66 9.73 -27.65
C THR A 405 -21.53 9.60 -26.13
N ARG A 406 -20.79 8.59 -25.63
CA ARG A 406 -20.49 8.44 -24.20
C ARG A 406 -19.60 9.56 -23.68
N ASP A 407 -18.56 9.92 -24.43
CA ASP A 407 -17.66 11.03 -24.07
C ASP A 407 -18.40 12.38 -24.06
N ALA A 408 -19.34 12.59 -24.99
CA ALA A 408 -20.19 13.78 -25.00
C ALA A 408 -21.11 13.84 -23.77
N MET A 409 -21.77 12.72 -23.41
CA MET A 409 -22.62 12.64 -22.22
C MET A 409 -21.84 12.80 -20.92
N GLU A 410 -20.62 12.25 -20.84
CA GLU A 410 -19.75 12.39 -19.67
C GLU A 410 -19.25 13.83 -19.50
N LYS A 411 -18.94 14.51 -20.61
CA LYS A 411 -18.55 15.94 -20.58
C LYS A 411 -19.69 16.84 -20.12
N ASP A 412 -20.93 16.52 -20.49
CA ASP A 412 -22.10 17.26 -20.00
C ASP A 412 -22.43 16.91 -18.53
N ARG A 413 -22.25 15.66 -18.10
CA ARG A 413 -22.34 15.29 -16.67
C ARG A 413 -21.34 16.07 -15.81
N MET A 414 -20.10 16.19 -16.27
CA MET A 414 -19.05 16.95 -15.58
C MET A 414 -19.39 18.45 -15.48
N ARG A 415 -19.99 19.04 -16.53
CA ARG A 415 -20.46 20.44 -16.50
C ARG A 415 -21.61 20.64 -15.51
N GLU A 416 -22.53 19.69 -15.41
CA GLU A 416 -23.62 19.73 -14.42
C GLU A 416 -23.09 19.58 -12.98
N GLU A 417 -22.14 18.67 -12.75
CA GLU A 417 -21.50 18.50 -11.45
C GLU A 417 -20.71 19.76 -11.04
N GLU A 418 -19.97 20.37 -11.97
CA GLU A 418 -19.27 21.63 -11.73
C GLU A 418 -20.26 22.78 -11.38
N SER A 419 -21.41 22.83 -12.06
CA SER A 419 -22.49 23.78 -11.75
C SER A 419 -23.11 23.54 -10.37
N ARG A 420 -23.30 22.29 -9.96
CA ARG A 420 -23.75 21.94 -8.59
C ARG A 420 -22.71 22.35 -7.56
N TRP A 421 -21.45 22.03 -7.79
CA TRP A 421 -20.37 22.38 -6.88
C TRP A 421 -20.24 23.90 -6.68
N ARG A 422 -20.32 24.70 -7.76
CA ARG A 422 -20.34 26.17 -7.67
C ARG A 422 -21.56 26.71 -6.89
N LYS A 423 -22.71 26.04 -6.98
CA LYS A 423 -23.91 26.41 -6.19
C LYS A 423 -23.74 26.06 -4.71
N GLU A 424 -23.19 24.88 -4.42
CA GLU A 424 -22.89 24.46 -3.05
C GLU A 424 -21.81 25.34 -2.41
N GLU A 425 -20.78 25.74 -3.16
CA GLU A 425 -19.73 26.62 -2.67
C GLU A 425 -20.26 28.03 -2.37
N LYS A 426 -21.16 28.57 -3.22
CA LYS A 426 -21.91 29.80 -2.93
C LYS A 426 -22.79 29.67 -1.68
N ALA A 427 -23.41 28.50 -1.48
CA ALA A 427 -24.21 28.24 -0.28
C ALA A 427 -23.33 28.13 0.98
N ARG A 428 -22.16 27.48 0.87
CA ARG A 428 -21.18 27.37 1.97
C ARG A 428 -20.63 28.73 2.37
N THR A 429 -20.21 29.54 1.40
CA THR A 429 -19.72 30.91 1.66
C THR A 429 -20.80 31.80 2.28
N SER A 430 -22.05 31.71 1.81
CA SER A 430 -23.19 32.41 2.43
C SER A 430 -23.42 31.97 3.89
N ARG A 431 -23.34 30.66 4.16
CA ARG A 431 -23.49 30.11 5.52
C ARG A 431 -22.35 30.51 6.45
N ILE A 432 -21.12 30.61 5.94
CA ILE A 432 -19.98 31.12 6.70
C ILE A 432 -20.21 32.58 7.11
N LEU A 433 -20.64 33.43 6.18
CA LEU A 433 -20.95 34.84 6.47
C LEU A 433 -22.10 34.99 7.48
N GLU A 434 -23.08 34.08 7.44
CA GLU A 434 -24.19 34.05 8.41
C GLU A 434 -23.69 33.65 9.80
N LEU A 435 -22.87 32.60 9.90
CA LEU A 435 -22.24 32.18 11.15
C LEU A 435 -21.31 33.25 11.73
N GLU A 436 -20.62 34.02 10.89
CA GLU A 436 -19.81 35.16 11.34
C GLU A 436 -20.66 36.30 11.91
N ARG A 437 -21.83 36.57 11.31
CA ARG A 437 -22.80 37.53 11.87
C ARG A 437 -23.36 37.03 13.20
N GLU A 438 -23.70 35.75 13.31
CA GLU A 438 -24.17 35.15 14.57
C GLU A 438 -23.09 35.19 15.65
N LYS A 439 -21.84 34.86 15.32
CA LYS A 439 -20.70 34.99 16.24
C LYS A 439 -20.51 36.42 16.71
N LYS A 440 -20.65 37.40 15.82
CA LYS A 440 -20.56 38.82 16.17
C LYS A 440 -21.70 39.23 17.12
N LEU A 441 -22.94 38.84 16.82
CA LEU A 441 -24.08 39.09 17.70
C LEU A 441 -23.93 38.41 19.06
N ALA A 442 -23.39 37.19 19.12
CA ALA A 442 -23.11 36.48 20.36
C ALA A 442 -21.99 37.16 21.17
N ALA A 443 -20.93 37.63 20.51
CA ALA A 443 -19.86 38.40 21.15
C ALA A 443 -20.39 39.73 21.71
N ASP A 444 -21.23 40.44 20.95
CA ASP A 444 -21.86 41.69 21.39
C ASP A 444 -22.81 41.43 22.58
N ALA A 445 -23.57 40.33 22.56
CA ALA A 445 -24.44 39.92 23.67
C ALA A 445 -23.64 39.53 24.92
N LEU A 446 -22.51 38.82 24.78
CA LEU A 446 -21.62 38.47 25.89
C LEU A 446 -21.02 39.73 26.52
N THR A 447 -20.60 40.69 25.69
CA THR A 447 -20.05 41.96 26.13
C THR A 447 -21.11 42.78 26.88
N ALA A 448 -22.35 42.82 26.37
CA ALA A 448 -23.48 43.45 27.05
C ALA A 448 -23.82 42.78 28.39
N ALA A 449 -23.77 41.44 28.46
CA ALA A 449 -23.97 40.68 29.69
C ALA A 449 -22.86 40.92 30.71
N GLN A 450 -21.60 41.03 30.28
CA GLN A 450 -20.47 41.39 31.14
C GLN A 450 -20.61 42.81 31.71
N ILE A 451 -21.06 43.77 30.91
CA ILE A 451 -21.34 45.14 31.37
C ILE A 451 -22.48 45.15 32.41
N ALA A 452 -23.54 44.36 32.18
CA ALA A 452 -24.66 44.21 33.12
C ALA A 452 -24.26 43.48 34.42
N ALA A 453 -23.42 42.45 34.34
CA ALA A 453 -22.89 41.76 35.51
C ALA A 453 -21.96 42.67 36.33
N HIS A 454 -21.11 43.45 35.66
CA HIS A 454 -20.20 44.39 36.32
C HIS A 454 -20.97 45.52 37.03
N SER A 455 -22.13 45.95 36.51
CA SER A 455 -22.99 46.95 37.19
C SER A 455 -23.76 46.37 38.39
N LEU A 456 -24.08 45.08 38.38
CA LEU A 456 -24.68 44.39 39.54
C LEU A 456 -23.64 44.14 40.64
N VAL A 457 -22.42 43.75 40.27
CA VAL A 457 -21.31 43.45 41.18
C VAL A 457 -20.79 44.70 41.92
N THR A 458 -20.94 45.91 41.36
CA THR A 458 -20.59 47.16 42.04
C THR A 458 -21.61 47.62 43.09
N SER A 459 -22.78 46.96 43.21
CA SER A 459 -23.86 47.36 44.14
C SER A 459 -24.01 46.49 45.40
N ALA A 460 -23.28 45.37 45.51
CA ALA A 460 -23.43 44.43 46.63
C ALA A 460 -22.14 44.32 47.46
N ASN A 461 -21.99 45.22 48.45
CA ASN A 461 -21.00 45.08 49.51
C ASN A 461 -21.43 43.98 50.49
N SER A 462 -20.93 42.76 50.26
CA SER A 462 -20.78 41.74 51.30
C SER A 462 -19.58 40.84 50.98
N GLU A 463 -18.93 40.31 52.01
CA GLU A 463 -17.81 39.37 51.90
C GLU A 463 -18.15 38.09 51.09
N GLU A 464 -19.44 37.76 50.97
CA GLU A 464 -19.92 36.63 50.16
C GLU A 464 -19.73 36.88 48.66
N SER A 465 -19.92 38.12 48.20
CA SER A 465 -19.61 38.56 46.83
C SER A 465 -18.10 38.49 46.53
N ALA A 466 -17.23 38.67 47.52
CA ALA A 466 -15.78 38.54 47.34
C ALA A 466 -15.34 37.08 47.24
N ARG A 467 -15.98 36.17 48.00
CA ARG A 467 -15.72 34.72 47.88
C ARG A 467 -16.20 34.16 46.54
N LEU A 468 -17.39 34.55 46.11
CA LEU A 468 -17.93 34.13 44.81
C LEU A 468 -17.09 34.67 43.64
N ARG A 469 -16.58 35.90 43.72
CA ARG A 469 -15.60 36.41 42.73
C ARG A 469 -14.35 35.54 42.70
N ASN A 470 -13.69 35.30 43.84
CA ASN A 470 -12.50 34.45 43.87
C ASN A 470 -12.73 33.02 43.38
N GLU A 471 -13.94 32.47 43.55
CA GLU A 471 -14.30 31.15 43.03
C GLU A 471 -14.53 31.19 41.52
N VAL A 472 -15.23 32.20 41.00
CA VAL A 472 -15.40 32.45 39.57
C VAL A 472 -14.07 32.71 38.88
N GLU A 473 -13.15 33.47 39.49
CA GLU A 473 -11.81 33.70 38.96
C GLU A 473 -10.98 32.41 38.87
N ARG A 474 -11.08 31.50 39.84
CA ARG A 474 -10.41 30.18 39.76
C ARG A 474 -11.03 29.28 38.69
N GLU A 475 -12.36 29.28 38.57
CA GLU A 475 -13.04 28.56 37.49
C GLU A 475 -12.66 29.13 36.13
N LYS A 476 -12.52 30.46 36.01
CA LYS A 476 -12.05 31.12 34.80
C LYS A 476 -10.62 30.74 34.45
N GLU A 477 -9.70 30.72 35.41
CA GLU A 477 -8.33 30.25 35.21
C GLU A 477 -8.28 28.78 34.77
N ALA A 478 -9.10 27.91 35.36
CA ALA A 478 -9.21 26.52 34.95
C ALA A 478 -9.75 26.36 33.52
N VAL A 479 -10.76 27.14 33.13
CA VAL A 479 -11.29 27.16 31.76
C VAL A 479 -10.25 27.71 30.78
N GLU A 480 -9.52 28.77 31.12
CA GLU A 480 -8.44 29.31 30.30
C GLU A 480 -7.30 28.30 30.09
N LEU A 481 -6.97 27.50 31.12
CA LEU A 481 -6.01 26.41 31.01
C LEU A 481 -6.50 25.33 30.02
N LEU A 482 -7.75 24.86 30.16
CA LEU A 482 -8.34 23.87 29.26
C LEU A 482 -8.45 24.38 27.81
N VAL A 483 -8.76 25.67 27.61
CA VAL A 483 -8.77 26.29 26.28
C VAL A 483 -7.36 26.33 25.69
N ARG A 484 -6.34 26.63 26.50
CA ARG A 484 -4.93 26.62 26.05
C ARG A 484 -4.50 25.20 25.64
N GLU A 485 -4.76 24.20 26.48
CA GLU A 485 -4.47 22.79 26.17
C GLU A 485 -5.19 22.34 24.89
N ARG A 486 -6.46 22.73 24.72
CA ARG A 486 -7.21 22.43 23.50
C ARG A 486 -6.58 23.08 22.26
N MET A 487 -6.16 24.35 22.34
CA MET A 487 -5.50 25.02 21.22
C MET A 487 -4.16 24.38 20.88
N GLU A 488 -3.41 23.90 21.88
CA GLU A 488 -2.15 23.20 21.68
C GLU A 488 -2.36 21.84 20.98
N ILE A 489 -3.37 21.08 21.40
CA ILE A 489 -3.76 19.83 20.70
C ILE A 489 -4.21 20.12 19.27
N GLU A 490 -5.00 21.18 19.03
CA GLU A 490 -5.43 21.56 17.69
C GLU A 490 -4.24 21.99 16.80
N ALA A 491 -3.26 22.70 17.36
CA ALA A 491 -2.03 23.06 16.67
C ALA A 491 -1.17 21.82 16.33
N GLN A 492 -1.02 20.88 17.27
CA GLN A 492 -0.32 19.61 17.02
C GLN A 492 -1.01 18.79 15.92
N LEU A 493 -2.34 18.70 15.94
CA LEU A 493 -3.10 18.00 14.89
C LEU A 493 -2.98 18.67 13.52
N LEU A 494 -2.87 20.00 13.46
CA LEU A 494 -2.60 20.72 12.21
C LEU A 494 -1.18 20.44 11.70
N ALA A 495 -0.18 20.46 12.58
CA ALA A 495 1.21 20.15 12.24
C ALA A 495 1.36 18.72 11.70
N ILE A 496 0.71 17.73 12.33
CA ILE A 496 0.69 16.34 11.84
C ILE A 496 0.06 16.27 10.44
N LYS A 497 -1.09 16.93 10.22
CA LYS A 497 -1.73 16.96 8.90
C LYS A 497 -0.88 17.64 7.83
N GLU A 498 -0.11 18.66 8.20
CA GLU A 498 0.81 19.33 7.28
C GLU A 498 2.00 18.45 6.95
N ALA A 499 2.59 17.76 7.94
CA ALA A 499 3.63 16.75 7.73
C ALA A 499 3.16 15.57 6.84
N GLU A 500 1.92 15.10 7.03
CA GLU A 500 1.33 14.08 6.16
C GLU A 500 1.17 14.58 4.71
N ARG A 501 0.77 15.85 4.52
CA ARG A 501 0.66 16.47 3.19
C ARG A 501 2.01 16.63 2.52
N THR A 502 3.04 17.07 3.24
CA THR A 502 4.39 17.22 2.67
C THR A 502 4.98 15.85 2.32
N ALA A 503 4.81 14.84 3.17
CA ALA A 503 5.21 13.46 2.87
C ALA A 503 4.45 12.89 1.64
N ALA A 504 3.15 13.15 1.52
CA ALA A 504 2.37 12.76 0.34
C ALA A 504 2.88 13.46 -0.93
N ASN A 505 3.17 14.76 -0.86
CA ASN A 505 3.72 15.52 -1.98
C ASN A 505 5.10 15.00 -2.40
N GLN A 506 5.99 14.68 -1.45
CA GLN A 506 7.29 14.07 -1.73
C GLN A 506 7.18 12.70 -2.42
N LYS A 507 6.19 11.88 -2.02
CA LYS A 507 5.91 10.61 -2.71
C LYS A 507 5.46 10.85 -4.15
N VAL A 508 4.60 11.84 -4.40
CA VAL A 508 4.14 12.20 -5.76
C VAL A 508 5.30 12.67 -6.63
N THR A 509 6.19 13.53 -6.12
CA THR A 509 7.35 14.01 -6.88
C THR A 509 8.31 12.88 -7.21
N TRP A 510 8.62 11.99 -6.25
CA TRP A 510 9.48 10.84 -6.48
C TRP A 510 8.91 9.88 -7.54
N VAL A 511 7.61 9.61 -7.49
CA VAL A 511 6.90 8.81 -8.50
C VAL A 511 6.95 9.47 -9.89
N ALA A 512 6.83 10.79 -9.97
CA ALA A 512 6.91 11.53 -11.23
C ALA A 512 8.33 11.50 -11.81
N GLU A 513 9.37 11.62 -10.98
CA GLU A 513 10.77 11.51 -11.38
C GLU A 513 11.12 10.10 -11.89
N ASP A 514 10.66 9.04 -11.19
CA ASP A 514 10.81 7.65 -11.65
C ASP A 514 10.16 7.43 -13.02
N GLN A 515 8.94 7.94 -13.23
CA GLN A 515 8.27 7.89 -14.53
C GLN A 515 8.99 8.69 -15.61
N HIS A 516 9.61 9.83 -15.25
CA HIS A 516 10.39 10.62 -16.19
C HIS A 516 11.68 9.89 -16.59
N ARG A 517 12.40 9.29 -15.64
CA ARG A 517 13.59 8.45 -15.91
C ARG A 517 13.25 7.29 -16.85
N LYS A 518 12.16 6.56 -16.57
CA LYS A 518 11.70 5.45 -17.42
C LYS A 518 11.33 5.89 -18.84
N ARG A 519 10.64 7.03 -18.98
CA ARG A 519 10.36 7.62 -20.30
C ARG A 519 11.63 7.99 -21.06
N LYS A 520 12.60 8.60 -20.38
CA LYS A 520 13.89 8.96 -20.98
C LYS A 520 14.64 7.73 -21.50
N VAL A 521 14.65 6.63 -20.74
CA VAL A 521 15.24 5.36 -21.20
C VAL A 521 14.53 4.82 -22.45
N LEU A 522 13.19 4.87 -22.48
CA LEU A 522 12.42 4.46 -23.68
C LEU A 522 12.74 5.34 -24.89
N GLU A 523 12.86 6.65 -24.71
CA GLU A 523 13.24 7.60 -25.76
C GLU A 523 14.66 7.34 -26.28
N GLU A 524 15.63 7.09 -25.39
CA GLU A 524 17.00 6.74 -25.75
C GLU A 524 17.07 5.42 -26.55
N GLN A 525 16.31 4.41 -26.16
CA GLN A 525 16.23 3.14 -26.90
C GLN A 525 15.55 3.34 -28.27
N GLN A 526 14.51 4.16 -28.34
CA GLN A 526 13.87 4.49 -29.61
C GLN A 526 14.82 5.22 -30.57
N MET A 527 15.65 6.14 -30.06
CA MET A 527 16.66 6.80 -30.88
C MET A 527 17.75 5.84 -31.37
N ARG A 528 18.14 4.82 -30.57
CA ARG A 528 19.07 3.77 -31.03
C ARG A 528 18.47 2.96 -32.19
N LEU A 529 17.20 2.56 -32.06
CA LEU A 529 16.48 1.85 -33.11
C LEU A 529 16.36 2.67 -34.40
N GLU A 530 16.07 3.98 -34.30
CA GLU A 530 16.08 4.86 -35.48
C GLU A 530 17.46 4.99 -36.12
N SER A 531 18.54 4.95 -35.31
CA SER A 531 19.91 5.00 -35.80
C SER A 531 20.30 3.72 -36.55
N THR A 532 19.97 2.55 -35.99
CA THR A 532 20.21 1.24 -36.62
C THR A 532 19.38 1.07 -37.90
N TRP A 533 18.13 1.53 -37.89
CA TRP A 533 17.30 1.58 -39.10
C TRP A 533 17.88 2.48 -40.20
N LYS A 534 18.34 3.70 -39.87
CA LYS A 534 19.01 4.59 -40.83
C LYS A 534 20.30 3.97 -41.41
N LYS A 535 21.06 3.25 -40.58
CA LYS A 535 22.25 2.50 -41.03
C LYS A 535 21.87 1.41 -42.04
N SER A 536 20.80 0.64 -41.79
CA SER A 536 20.28 -0.34 -42.75
C SER A 536 19.87 0.31 -44.08
N GLN A 537 19.15 1.45 -44.04
CA GLN A 537 18.81 2.18 -45.27
C GLN A 537 20.03 2.64 -46.07
N LEU A 538 21.08 3.12 -45.39
CA LEU A 538 22.32 3.53 -46.05
C LEU A 538 22.99 2.33 -46.74
N LEU A 539 23.05 1.18 -46.08
CA LEU A 539 23.61 -0.04 -46.65
C LEU A 539 22.80 -0.53 -47.86
N GLN A 540 21.46 -0.45 -47.80
CA GLN A 540 20.60 -0.75 -48.95
C GLN A 540 20.87 0.19 -50.14
N SER A 541 21.13 1.47 -49.89
CA SER A 541 21.53 2.41 -50.94
C SER A 541 22.88 2.02 -51.56
N GLN A 542 23.89 1.68 -50.74
CA GLN A 542 25.20 1.23 -51.22
C GLN A 542 25.11 -0.07 -52.04
N ARG A 543 24.22 -0.99 -51.62
CA ARG A 543 23.92 -2.21 -52.39
C ARG A 543 23.38 -1.89 -53.79
N GLN A 544 22.43 -0.95 -53.89
CA GLN A 544 21.88 -0.52 -55.18
C GLN A 544 22.93 0.12 -56.08
N GLU A 545 23.87 0.90 -55.52
CA GLU A 545 25.01 1.45 -56.24
C GLU A 545 25.94 0.35 -56.78
N LEU A 546 26.25 -0.68 -55.96
CA LEU A 546 27.03 -1.83 -56.42
C LEU A 546 26.33 -2.60 -57.54
N ASP A 547 25.02 -2.84 -57.43
CA ASP A 547 24.24 -3.49 -58.50
C ASP A 547 24.29 -2.68 -59.81
N HIS A 548 24.30 -1.35 -59.73
CA HIS A 548 24.49 -0.48 -60.89
C HIS A 548 25.88 -0.64 -61.50
N LEU A 549 26.94 -0.60 -60.67
CA LEU A 549 28.32 -0.77 -61.11
C LEU A 549 28.58 -2.14 -61.74
N VAL A 550 27.99 -3.21 -61.20
CA VAL A 550 28.05 -4.56 -61.79
C VAL A 550 27.43 -4.55 -63.19
N LYS A 551 26.24 -3.95 -63.36
CA LYS A 551 25.59 -3.82 -64.68
C LYS A 551 26.43 -2.99 -65.66
N GLU A 552 27.07 -1.93 -65.21
CA GLU A 552 27.98 -1.13 -66.04
C GLU A 552 29.22 -1.91 -66.47
N ALA A 553 29.82 -2.69 -65.57
CA ALA A 553 30.96 -3.56 -65.87
C ALA A 553 30.58 -4.68 -66.83
N GLU A 554 29.41 -5.30 -66.68
CA GLU A 554 28.88 -6.25 -67.67
C GLU A 554 28.68 -5.61 -69.05
N ASN A 555 28.13 -4.39 -69.08
CA ASN A 555 27.97 -3.62 -70.32
C ASN A 555 29.33 -3.26 -70.95
N ALA A 556 30.34 -2.93 -70.14
CA ALA A 556 31.71 -2.74 -70.60
C ALA A 556 32.28 -4.02 -71.21
N GLY A 557 32.07 -5.17 -70.56
CA GLY A 557 32.46 -6.49 -71.08
C GLY A 557 31.80 -6.80 -72.42
N ARG A 558 30.49 -6.54 -72.57
CA ARG A 558 29.76 -6.66 -73.84
C ARG A 558 30.35 -5.76 -74.93
N ARG A 559 30.73 -4.52 -74.60
CA ARG A 559 31.38 -3.58 -75.54
C ARG A 559 32.77 -4.05 -75.96
N ILE A 560 33.60 -4.51 -75.02
CA ILE A 560 34.94 -5.07 -75.30
C ILE A 560 34.81 -6.28 -76.24
N ALA A 561 33.86 -7.18 -75.96
CA ALA A 561 33.59 -8.34 -76.81
C ALA A 561 33.15 -7.95 -78.24
N ALA A 562 32.27 -6.94 -78.35
CA ALA A 562 31.81 -6.43 -79.65
C ALA A 562 32.95 -5.77 -80.46
N LEU A 563 33.80 -4.97 -79.82
CA LEU A 563 34.97 -4.34 -80.48
C LEU A 563 36.00 -5.40 -80.92
N GLY A 564 36.17 -6.46 -80.14
CA GLY A 564 37.00 -7.60 -80.53
C GLY A 564 36.49 -8.31 -81.78
N GLN A 565 35.17 -8.51 -81.90
CA GLN A 565 34.56 -9.07 -83.13
C GLN A 565 34.76 -8.18 -84.37
N GLN A 566 34.93 -6.87 -84.18
CA GLN A 566 35.23 -5.92 -85.25
C GLN A 566 36.72 -5.88 -85.64
N GLY A 567 37.58 -6.68 -84.98
CA GLY A 567 39.02 -6.72 -85.25
C GLY A 567 39.78 -5.49 -84.74
N MET A 568 39.17 -4.68 -83.86
CA MET A 568 39.78 -3.47 -83.31
C MET A 568 40.97 -3.76 -82.37
N PHE A 569 41.05 -4.99 -81.86
CA PHE A 569 42.13 -5.45 -80.97
C PHE A 569 42.64 -6.83 -81.39
N PRO A 570 43.94 -7.10 -81.19
CA PRO A 570 44.46 -8.48 -81.22
C PRO A 570 43.76 -9.36 -80.17
N LEU A 571 43.48 -10.62 -80.52
CA LEU A 571 42.73 -11.56 -79.66
C LEU A 571 43.29 -11.69 -78.23
N HIS A 572 44.63 -11.64 -78.08
CA HIS A 572 45.27 -11.74 -76.76
C HIS A 572 44.98 -10.52 -75.87
N GLU A 573 44.89 -9.32 -76.46
CA GLU A 573 44.60 -8.08 -75.73
C GLU A 573 43.11 -8.00 -75.36
N GLN A 574 42.23 -8.46 -76.26
CA GLN A 574 40.81 -8.65 -75.96
C GLN A 574 40.60 -9.59 -74.76
N ASN A 575 41.26 -10.74 -74.73
CA ASN A 575 41.16 -11.69 -73.62
C ASN A 575 41.64 -11.08 -72.31
N ARG A 576 42.77 -10.36 -72.32
CA ARG A 576 43.29 -9.67 -71.13
C ARG A 576 42.31 -8.63 -70.58
N LEU A 577 41.67 -7.85 -71.46
CA LEU A 577 40.67 -6.86 -71.06
C LEU A 577 39.39 -7.52 -70.50
N LEU A 578 38.95 -8.63 -71.09
CA LEU A 578 37.82 -9.41 -70.58
C LEU A 578 38.13 -10.05 -69.23
N GLU A 579 39.32 -10.63 -69.04
CA GLU A 579 39.77 -11.18 -67.75
C GLU A 579 39.82 -10.10 -66.68
N THR A 580 40.39 -8.92 -66.99
CA THR A 580 40.45 -7.79 -66.06
C THR A 580 39.05 -7.33 -65.65
N ASN A 581 38.13 -7.20 -66.62
CA ASN A 581 36.75 -6.84 -66.36
C ASN A 581 36.02 -7.91 -65.54
N GLN A 582 36.30 -9.20 -65.77
CA GLN A 582 35.74 -10.30 -65.01
C GLN A 582 36.22 -10.31 -63.55
N ILE A 583 37.49 -9.98 -63.30
CA ILE A 583 38.03 -9.78 -61.95
C ILE A 583 37.30 -8.61 -61.27
N SER A 584 37.12 -7.48 -61.96
CA SER A 584 36.37 -6.33 -61.42
C SER A 584 34.91 -6.69 -61.08
N ILE A 585 34.23 -7.46 -61.93
CA ILE A 585 32.87 -7.95 -61.65
C ILE A 585 32.87 -8.84 -60.40
N MET A 586 33.82 -9.78 -60.27
CA MET A 586 33.91 -10.64 -59.09
C MET A 586 34.18 -9.86 -57.80
N GLU A 587 35.04 -8.85 -57.83
CA GLU A 587 35.30 -7.99 -56.67
C GLU A 587 34.06 -7.16 -56.27
N LEU A 588 33.30 -6.65 -57.25
CA LEU A 588 32.04 -5.94 -56.99
C LEU A 588 30.96 -6.87 -56.42
N LEU A 589 30.83 -8.10 -56.95
CA LEU A 589 29.90 -9.10 -56.41
C LEU A 589 30.28 -9.50 -54.99
N LYS A 590 31.58 -9.69 -54.70
CA LYS A 590 32.05 -9.97 -53.33
C LYS A 590 31.67 -8.84 -52.37
N LYS A 591 31.91 -7.57 -52.76
CA LYS A 591 31.50 -6.40 -51.94
C LYS A 591 29.99 -6.35 -51.73
N ARG A 592 29.20 -6.73 -52.74
CA ARG A 592 27.74 -6.79 -52.62
C ARG A 592 27.33 -7.85 -51.60
N ASP A 593 27.92 -9.05 -51.68
CA ASP A 593 27.63 -10.14 -50.75
C ASP A 593 28.09 -9.79 -49.31
N ASP A 594 29.21 -9.07 -49.16
CA ASP A 594 29.66 -8.52 -47.87
C ASP A 594 28.65 -7.49 -47.31
N ILE A 595 28.11 -6.59 -48.15
CA ILE A 595 27.06 -5.64 -47.75
C ILE A 595 25.77 -6.37 -47.38
N ASP A 596 25.37 -7.41 -48.13
CA ASP A 596 24.17 -8.20 -47.84
C ASP A 596 24.29 -8.90 -46.48
N ALA A 597 25.46 -9.42 -46.14
CA ALA A 597 25.71 -9.99 -44.81
C ALA A 597 25.59 -8.94 -43.69
N ILE A 598 26.10 -7.72 -43.89
CA ILE A 598 25.98 -6.63 -42.92
C ILE A 598 24.52 -6.17 -42.79
N ILE A 599 23.76 -6.08 -43.91
CA ILE A 599 22.34 -5.75 -43.88
C ILE A 599 21.58 -6.79 -43.05
N MET A 600 21.79 -8.08 -43.31
CA MET A 600 21.13 -9.16 -42.54
C MET A 600 21.44 -9.07 -41.04
N GLN A 601 22.69 -8.85 -40.67
CA GLN A 601 23.07 -8.67 -39.26
C GLN A 601 22.41 -7.43 -38.65
N THR A 602 22.39 -6.31 -39.38
CA THR A 602 21.78 -5.06 -38.90
C THR A 602 20.26 -5.20 -38.77
N GLU A 603 19.60 -5.91 -39.69
CA GLU A 603 18.16 -6.21 -39.63
C GLU A 603 17.83 -7.12 -38.44
N GLU A 604 18.64 -8.15 -38.18
CA GLU A 604 18.49 -9.01 -36.99
C GLU A 604 18.68 -8.22 -35.69
N GLU A 605 19.70 -7.35 -35.61
CA GLU A 605 19.91 -6.44 -34.47
C GLU A 605 18.71 -5.50 -34.28
N THR A 606 18.22 -4.86 -35.36
CA THR A 606 17.04 -3.97 -35.28
C THR A 606 15.80 -4.72 -34.82
N SER A 607 15.61 -5.98 -35.24
CA SER A 607 14.47 -6.81 -34.83
C SER A 607 14.55 -7.14 -33.34
N LYS A 608 15.75 -7.46 -32.82
CA LYS A 608 15.95 -7.72 -31.39
C LYS A 608 15.75 -6.46 -30.55
N GLU A 609 16.23 -5.31 -31.02
CA GLU A 609 16.02 -4.01 -30.37
C GLU A 609 14.53 -3.62 -30.36
N ASP A 610 13.80 -3.85 -31.45
CA ASP A 610 12.36 -3.57 -31.54
C ASP A 610 11.55 -4.45 -30.60
N GLU A 611 11.87 -5.74 -30.53
CA GLU A 611 11.22 -6.68 -29.61
C GLU A 611 11.47 -6.28 -28.14
N MET A 612 12.72 -5.92 -27.80
CA MET A 612 13.07 -5.43 -26.47
C MET A 612 12.33 -4.13 -26.14
N LEU A 613 12.27 -3.17 -27.07
CA LEU A 613 11.54 -1.91 -26.89
C LEU A 613 10.03 -2.15 -26.73
N SER A 614 9.46 -3.10 -27.47
CA SER A 614 8.06 -3.50 -27.35
C SER A 614 7.77 -4.07 -25.96
N ARG A 615 8.60 -5.02 -25.47
CA ARG A 615 8.50 -5.57 -24.10
C ARG A 615 8.60 -4.47 -23.04
N MET A 616 9.58 -3.56 -23.17
CA MET A 616 9.72 -2.42 -22.23
C MET A 616 8.51 -1.47 -22.24
N LYS A 617 7.90 -1.23 -23.41
CA LYS A 617 6.68 -0.41 -23.53
C LYS A 617 5.48 -1.09 -22.88
N ASP A 618 5.35 -2.41 -23.03
CA ASP A 618 4.28 -3.19 -22.42
C ASP A 618 4.45 -3.25 -20.89
N ASP A 619 5.66 -3.46 -20.38
CA ASP A 619 5.95 -3.43 -18.94
C ASP A 619 5.67 -2.04 -18.35
N PHE A 620 6.06 -0.97 -19.05
CA PHE A 620 5.74 0.39 -18.63
C PHE A 620 4.22 0.63 -18.59
N ARG A 621 3.47 0.11 -19.58
CA ARG A 621 2.00 0.21 -19.61
C ARG A 621 1.36 -0.55 -18.44
N ARG A 622 1.79 -1.79 -18.20
CA ARG A 622 1.33 -2.60 -17.05
C ARG A 622 1.58 -1.89 -15.72
N LEU A 623 2.76 -1.28 -15.56
CA LEU A 623 3.10 -0.52 -14.35
C LEU A 623 2.19 0.70 -14.16
N VAL A 624 1.88 1.43 -15.24
CA VAL A 624 0.96 2.57 -15.21
C VAL A 624 -0.46 2.12 -14.85
N ASP A 625 -0.94 1.03 -15.45
CA ASP A 625 -2.26 0.47 -15.18
C ASP A 625 -2.37 -0.05 -13.73
N TYR A 626 -1.33 -0.72 -13.23
CA TYR A 626 -1.23 -1.16 -11.84
C TYR A 626 -1.32 0.03 -10.86
N ARG A 627 -0.51 1.07 -11.06
CA ARG A 627 -0.54 2.28 -10.21
C ARG A 627 -1.89 3.00 -10.30
N LYS A 628 -2.55 2.99 -11.46
CA LYS A 628 -3.89 3.56 -11.63
C LYS A 628 -4.93 2.76 -10.83
N ALA A 629 -4.86 1.44 -10.87
CA ALA A 629 -5.72 0.56 -10.08
C ALA A 629 -5.48 0.73 -8.57
N GLU A 630 -4.23 0.84 -8.13
CA GLU A 630 -3.86 1.11 -6.74
C GLU A 630 -4.39 2.47 -6.26
N ALA A 631 -4.27 3.51 -7.09
CA ALA A 631 -4.82 4.83 -6.79
C ALA A 631 -6.36 4.86 -6.75
N GLU A 632 -7.02 4.00 -7.54
CA GLU A 632 -8.47 3.83 -7.49
C GLU A 632 -8.91 3.06 -6.25
N ALA A 633 -8.22 1.97 -5.90
CA ALA A 633 -8.44 1.23 -4.67
C ALA A 633 -8.25 2.10 -3.42
N SER A 634 -7.19 2.93 -3.39
CA SER A 634 -6.93 3.90 -2.31
C SER A 634 -8.05 4.94 -2.20
N ARG A 635 -8.58 5.43 -3.34
CA ARG A 635 -9.74 6.35 -3.36
C ARG A 635 -11.00 5.68 -2.83
N GLN A 636 -11.26 4.44 -3.21
CA GLN A 636 -12.41 3.68 -2.71
C GLN A 636 -12.30 3.45 -1.20
N GLU A 637 -11.11 3.12 -0.69
CA GLU A 637 -10.91 2.94 0.75
C GLU A 637 -11.06 4.24 1.53
N ALA A 638 -10.55 5.36 1.01
CA ALA A 638 -10.77 6.68 1.60
C ALA A 638 -12.26 7.03 1.69
N VAL A 639 -13.05 6.71 0.65
CA VAL A 639 -14.51 6.87 0.67
C VAL A 639 -15.15 5.98 1.74
N ARG A 640 -14.72 4.73 1.89
CA ARG A 640 -15.22 3.82 2.95
C ARG A 640 -14.89 4.32 4.36
N ILE A 641 -13.69 4.86 4.57
CA ILE A 641 -13.28 5.45 5.84
C ILE A 641 -14.15 6.68 6.14
N HIS A 642 -14.36 7.57 5.17
CA HIS A 642 -15.24 8.72 5.33
C HIS A 642 -16.67 8.31 5.69
N GLN A 643 -17.22 7.32 4.98
CA GLN A 643 -18.56 6.77 5.28
C GLN A 643 -18.63 6.14 6.68
N ARG A 644 -17.57 5.47 7.16
CA ARG A 644 -17.49 4.94 8.53
C ARG A 644 -17.49 6.07 9.55
N GLN A 645 -16.68 7.10 9.36
CA GLN A 645 -16.63 8.28 10.24
C GLN A 645 -17.97 9.04 10.27
N GLU A 646 -18.65 9.15 9.12
CA GLU A 646 -19.95 9.80 9.04
C GLU A 646 -21.04 8.99 9.76
N LYS A 647 -21.04 7.66 9.60
CA LYS A 647 -21.92 6.76 10.38
C LYS A 647 -21.64 6.86 11.88
N GLU A 648 -20.39 6.91 12.29
CA GLU A 648 -20.01 7.04 13.70
C GLU A 648 -20.46 8.39 14.27
N LYS A 649 -20.31 9.49 13.53
CA LYS A 649 -20.84 10.81 13.91
C LYS A 649 -22.36 10.80 14.06
N ILE A 650 -23.07 10.14 13.15
CA ILE A 650 -24.53 9.97 13.24
C ILE A 650 -24.87 9.20 14.53
N LEU A 651 -24.22 8.06 14.78
CA LEU A 651 -24.44 7.25 15.99
C LEU A 651 -24.16 8.02 17.29
N LEU A 652 -23.05 8.78 17.34
CA LEU A 652 -22.73 9.67 18.47
C LEU A 652 -23.79 10.76 18.65
N SER A 653 -24.27 11.36 17.56
CA SER A 653 -25.35 12.35 17.64
C SER A 653 -26.67 11.75 18.11
N GLU A 654 -26.98 10.52 17.72
CA GLU A 654 -28.18 9.80 18.14
C GLU A 654 -28.10 9.38 19.62
N GLN A 655 -26.93 8.94 20.09
CA GLN A 655 -26.66 8.67 21.50
C GLN A 655 -26.83 9.94 22.33
N TYR A 656 -26.23 11.06 21.92
CA TYR A 656 -26.39 12.35 22.61
C TYR A 656 -27.87 12.79 22.64
N ALA A 657 -28.59 12.67 21.52
CA ALA A 657 -30.02 12.96 21.47
C ALA A 657 -30.88 12.00 22.31
N ALA A 658 -30.46 10.74 22.48
CA ALA A 658 -31.13 9.78 23.35
C ALA A 658 -30.88 10.09 24.84
N GLU A 659 -29.64 10.43 25.21
CA GLU A 659 -29.29 10.87 26.56
C GLU A 659 -30.02 12.15 26.95
N GLU A 660 -30.09 13.14 26.04
CA GLU A 660 -30.81 14.38 26.29
C GLU A 660 -32.33 14.12 26.42
N ARG A 661 -32.91 13.26 25.57
CA ARG A 661 -34.31 12.82 25.74
C ARG A 661 -34.55 12.12 27.07
N ALA A 662 -33.63 11.26 27.52
CA ALA A 662 -33.73 10.59 28.83
C ALA A 662 -33.60 11.59 29.98
N ARG A 663 -32.75 12.61 29.85
CA ARG A 663 -32.59 13.70 30.81
C ARG A 663 -33.85 14.55 30.91
N ILE A 664 -34.43 14.94 29.77
CA ILE A 664 -35.71 15.66 29.70
C ILE A 664 -36.83 14.82 30.32
N SER A 665 -36.94 13.53 29.95
CA SER A 665 -37.95 12.63 30.51
C SER A 665 -37.83 12.48 32.04
N LYS A 666 -36.61 12.36 32.59
CA LYS A 666 -36.39 12.36 34.05
C LYS A 666 -36.80 13.68 34.70
N LEU A 667 -36.53 14.82 34.06
CA LEU A 667 -36.97 16.14 34.53
C LEU A 667 -38.51 16.26 34.50
N GLU A 668 -39.16 15.73 33.46
CA GLU A 668 -40.61 15.70 33.33
C GLU A 668 -41.26 14.77 34.36
N GLU A 669 -40.77 13.55 34.58
CA GLU A 669 -41.27 12.64 35.63
C GLU A 669 -41.14 13.28 37.01
N PHE A 670 -40.01 13.92 37.29
CA PHE A 670 -39.75 14.59 38.54
C PHE A 670 -40.67 15.80 38.76
N ASN A 671 -40.97 16.57 37.71
CA ASN A 671 -41.83 17.74 37.79
C ASN A 671 -43.32 17.40 37.77
N SER A 672 -43.76 16.44 36.95
CA SER A 672 -45.18 16.17 36.69
C SER A 672 -45.83 15.26 37.74
N ASN A 673 -45.13 14.24 38.23
CA ASN A 673 -45.71 13.24 39.13
C ASN A 673 -45.54 13.59 40.61
N GLY A 674 -44.45 14.26 40.99
CA GLY A 674 -44.16 14.59 42.37
C GLY A 674 -44.84 15.87 42.85
N ILE A 675 -44.76 16.96 42.07
CA ILE A 675 -45.19 18.28 42.55
C ILE A 675 -46.70 18.45 42.40
N SER A 676 -47.28 18.10 41.24
CA SER A 676 -48.72 18.28 41.01
C SER A 676 -49.60 17.39 41.90
N SER A 677 -49.18 16.13 42.12
CA SER A 677 -49.88 15.22 43.04
C SER A 677 -49.85 15.74 44.48
N GLU A 678 -48.70 16.23 44.94
CA GLU A 678 -48.52 16.73 46.30
C GLU A 678 -49.23 18.08 46.51
N VAL A 679 -49.22 18.96 45.49
CA VAL A 679 -50.07 20.18 45.49
C VAL A 679 -51.53 19.77 45.64
N GLY A 680 -52.01 18.82 44.82
CA GLY A 680 -53.39 18.33 44.88
C GLY A 680 -53.77 17.74 46.23
N ALA A 681 -52.91 16.89 46.80
CA ALA A 681 -53.11 16.30 48.13
C ALA A 681 -53.22 17.38 49.22
N ARG A 682 -52.31 18.37 49.21
CA ARG A 682 -52.33 19.47 50.18
C ARG A 682 -53.55 20.38 50.00
N ILE A 683 -54.00 20.64 48.77
CA ILE A 683 -55.26 21.35 48.55
C ILE A 683 -56.43 20.59 49.17
N MET A 684 -56.48 19.26 49.03
CA MET A 684 -57.52 18.44 49.67
C MET A 684 -57.45 18.47 51.21
N GLU A 685 -56.27 18.61 51.79
CA GLU A 685 -56.08 18.84 53.23
C GLU A 685 -56.49 20.25 53.69
N GLY A 686 -56.81 21.15 52.75
CA GLY A 686 -57.23 22.52 53.00
C GLY A 686 -56.09 23.54 52.99
N TRP A 687 -54.97 23.22 52.34
CA TRP A 687 -53.90 24.18 52.08
C TRP A 687 -54.25 25.07 50.88
N THR A 688 -53.74 26.30 50.87
CA THR A 688 -53.96 27.28 49.79
C THR A 688 -52.65 27.64 49.10
N VAL A 689 -52.63 27.62 47.76
CA VAL A 689 -51.45 28.02 46.98
C VAL A 689 -51.23 29.52 47.12
N ILE A 690 -50.00 29.94 47.39
CA ILE A 690 -49.62 31.36 47.47
C ILE A 690 -49.26 31.84 46.06
N PRO A 691 -50.06 32.70 45.41
CA PRO A 691 -49.81 33.13 44.05
C PRO A 691 -48.47 33.89 43.95
N GLY A 692 -47.67 33.57 42.94
CA GLY A 692 -46.42 34.29 42.65
C GLY A 692 -45.27 34.01 43.63
N LYS A 693 -45.42 33.08 44.59
CA LYS A 693 -44.32 32.68 45.49
C LYS A 693 -43.88 31.25 45.20
N PHE A 694 -42.63 31.13 44.76
CA PHE A 694 -41.93 29.86 44.59
C PHE A 694 -40.79 29.78 45.60
N CYS A 695 -40.51 28.57 46.05
CA CYS A 695 -39.35 28.28 46.87
C CYS A 695 -38.05 28.56 46.09
N GLN A 696 -37.06 29.13 46.77
CA GLN A 696 -35.80 29.55 46.15
C GLN A 696 -35.07 28.38 45.45
N PRO A 697 -34.26 28.66 44.40
CA PRO A 697 -33.41 27.66 43.76
C PRO A 697 -32.58 26.88 44.81
N PRO A 698 -32.40 25.56 44.62
CA PRO A 698 -32.68 24.77 43.42
C PRO A 698 -34.11 24.20 43.34
N CYS A 699 -34.97 24.57 44.30
CA CYS A 699 -36.20 23.84 44.58
C CYS A 699 -37.37 24.24 43.66
N GLY A 700 -37.59 25.53 43.40
CA GLY A 700 -38.55 26.07 42.42
C GLY A 700 -40.03 25.71 42.64
N GLY A 701 -40.36 24.91 43.67
CA GLY A 701 -41.71 24.43 43.92
C GLY A 701 -42.64 25.54 44.42
N PRO A 702 -43.94 25.48 44.11
CA PRO A 702 -44.92 26.45 44.61
C PRO A 702 -44.96 26.42 46.15
N MET A 703 -45.13 27.59 46.76
CA MET A 703 -45.38 27.68 48.20
C MET A 703 -46.88 27.60 48.50
N MET A 704 -47.24 26.86 49.53
CA MET A 704 -48.62 26.73 50.00
C MET A 704 -48.72 27.10 51.48
N ASN A 705 -49.82 27.73 51.87
CA ASN A 705 -50.19 27.97 53.27
C ASN A 705 -51.05 26.83 53.78
N ASP A 706 -50.74 26.31 54.96
CA ASP A 706 -51.65 25.43 55.68
C ASP A 706 -52.85 26.20 56.26
N ARG A 707 -53.76 25.51 56.97
CA ARG A 707 -54.90 26.13 57.65
C ARG A 707 -54.50 27.12 58.75
N HIS A 708 -53.23 27.12 59.15
CA HIS A 708 -52.66 28.02 60.16
C HIS A 708 -51.85 29.16 59.52
N ASN A 709 -51.94 29.37 58.19
CA ASN A 709 -51.20 30.36 57.41
C ASN A 709 -49.66 30.19 57.47
N VAL A 710 -49.17 28.97 57.69
CA VAL A 710 -47.74 28.66 57.61
C VAL A 710 -47.38 28.31 56.18
N ALA A 711 -46.58 29.18 55.56
CA ALA A 711 -46.09 28.99 54.19
C ALA A 711 -45.01 27.88 54.16
N GLN A 712 -45.28 26.79 53.44
CA GLN A 712 -44.31 25.73 53.21
C GLN A 712 -44.18 25.42 51.72
N CYS A 713 -42.98 25.00 51.32
CA CYS A 713 -42.79 24.43 49.99
C CYS A 713 -43.54 23.09 49.90
N VAL A 714 -44.18 22.84 48.76
CA VAL A 714 -44.88 21.57 48.50
C VAL A 714 -43.93 20.39 48.49
N LYS A 715 -42.69 20.57 48.05
CA LYS A 715 -41.73 19.47 47.90
C LYS A 715 -41.30 18.96 49.28
N PRO A 716 -41.60 17.70 49.68
CA PRO A 716 -41.38 17.20 51.04
C PRO A 716 -39.91 17.18 51.47
N SER A 717 -39.00 17.01 50.50
CA SER A 717 -37.55 17.01 50.71
C SER A 717 -36.91 18.39 50.62
N CYS A 718 -37.71 19.46 50.54
CA CYS A 718 -37.17 20.82 50.49
C CYS A 718 -36.58 21.21 51.85
N PRO A 719 -35.25 21.49 51.95
CA PRO A 719 -34.62 21.84 53.22
C PRO A 719 -35.20 23.12 53.84
N PHE A 720 -35.80 24.00 53.03
CA PHE A 720 -36.47 25.22 53.51
C PHE A 720 -37.82 24.97 54.20
N SER A 721 -38.54 23.88 53.88
CA SER A 721 -39.79 23.53 54.55
C SER A 721 -39.56 23.19 56.04
N TYR A 722 -38.42 22.57 56.35
CA TYR A 722 -38.10 22.14 57.72
C TYR A 722 -37.59 23.29 58.62
N ALA A 723 -36.96 24.31 58.03
CA ALA A 723 -36.41 25.45 58.77
C ALA A 723 -37.50 26.40 59.29
N ALA A 724 -38.56 26.66 58.50
CA ALA A 724 -39.64 27.57 58.89
C ALA A 724 -40.45 27.07 60.10
N ASN A 725 -40.69 25.76 60.21
CA ASN A 725 -41.41 25.17 61.35
C ASN A 725 -40.62 25.28 62.67
N ASN A 726 -39.30 25.14 62.63
CA ASN A 726 -38.45 25.28 63.82
C ASN A 726 -38.38 26.73 64.30
N GLN A 727 -38.42 27.71 63.39
CA GLN A 727 -38.34 29.13 63.76
C GLN A 727 -39.64 29.61 64.44
N VAL A 728 -40.81 29.13 63.99
CA VAL A 728 -42.11 29.42 64.63
C VAL A 728 -42.23 28.75 66.01
N GLN A 729 -41.73 27.51 66.17
CA GLN A 729 -41.67 26.86 67.49
C GLN A 729 -40.76 27.59 68.49
N LEU A 730 -39.60 28.08 68.04
CA LEU A 730 -38.71 28.87 68.90
C LEU A 730 -39.35 30.21 69.32
N GLN A 731 -40.08 30.87 68.42
CA GLN A 731 -40.80 32.11 68.76
C GLN A 731 -41.94 31.87 69.76
N GLN A 732 -42.69 30.78 69.64
CA GLN A 732 -43.73 30.41 70.62
C GLN A 732 -43.16 30.03 71.99
N GLN A 733 -41.98 29.39 72.04
CA GLN A 733 -41.28 29.13 73.31
C GLN A 733 -40.80 30.42 74.00
N ASN A 734 -40.27 31.38 73.24
CA ASN A 734 -39.85 32.67 73.79
C ASN A 734 -41.04 33.52 74.27
N LEU A 735 -42.18 33.46 73.59
CA LEU A 735 -43.43 34.13 74.04
C LEU A 735 -44.02 33.50 75.32
N ARG A 736 -43.88 32.19 75.53
CA ARG A 736 -44.29 31.54 76.79
C ARG A 736 -43.39 31.90 77.97
N GLN A 737 -42.12 32.26 77.74
CA GLN A 737 -41.20 32.66 78.81
C GLN A 737 -41.36 34.12 79.24
N GLN A 738 -42.05 34.97 78.46
CA GLN A 738 -42.24 36.39 78.81
C GLN A 738 -43.48 36.72 79.66
N VAL A 739 -44.35 35.75 79.99
CA VAL A 739 -45.60 36.00 80.74
C VAL A 739 -45.57 35.46 82.19
N SER A 740 -44.39 35.24 82.76
CA SER A 740 -44.28 34.86 84.18
C SER A 740 -43.11 35.58 84.85
N GLY A 741 -43.28 36.88 85.04
CA GLY A 741 -42.43 37.70 85.90
C GLY A 741 -43.12 38.02 87.22
N THR A 742 -42.82 37.25 88.27
CA THR A 742 -42.88 37.75 89.66
C THR A 742 -41.70 37.22 90.48
N LEU A 743 -40.87 38.16 90.94
CA LEU A 743 -40.10 38.22 92.19
C LEU A 743 -38.93 37.23 92.43
N SER A 744 -37.72 37.81 92.35
CA SER A 744 -36.58 37.73 93.29
C SER A 744 -36.16 36.40 93.94
N ALA A 745 -34.93 35.94 93.63
CA ALA A 745 -33.90 35.48 94.61
C ALA A 745 -32.55 35.15 93.91
N PRO A 746 -31.40 35.30 94.59
CA PRO A 746 -30.05 35.14 94.01
C PRO A 746 -29.61 33.65 93.87
N PRO A 747 -28.60 33.35 93.02
CA PRO A 747 -28.28 31.98 92.63
C PRO A 747 -27.48 31.23 93.71
N SER A 748 -27.91 30.01 94.00
CA SER A 748 -27.18 29.01 94.80
C SER A 748 -26.57 27.93 93.88
N PRO A 749 -25.46 27.28 94.28
CA PRO A 749 -24.64 26.45 93.40
C PRO A 749 -25.22 25.04 93.19
N ILE A 750 -25.08 24.52 91.97
CA ILE A 750 -25.53 23.19 91.56
C ILE A 750 -24.44 22.13 91.86
N PRO A 751 -24.76 21.02 92.55
CA PRO A 751 -23.87 19.88 92.74
C PRO A 751 -23.91 18.87 91.56
N PRO A 752 -22.88 18.02 91.38
CA PRO A 752 -22.76 17.13 90.24
C PRO A 752 -23.67 15.89 90.34
N SER A 753 -24.38 15.58 89.27
CA SER A 753 -25.23 14.39 89.12
C SER A 753 -24.50 13.26 88.35
N PRO A 754 -24.78 11.98 88.65
CA PRO A 754 -23.86 10.87 88.42
C PRO A 754 -24.13 10.06 87.15
N PHE A 755 -23.05 9.37 86.73
CA PHE A 755 -22.97 8.17 85.92
C PHE A 755 -24.30 7.46 85.55
N ARG A 756 -24.55 7.31 84.25
CA ARG A 756 -25.37 6.21 83.72
C ARG A 756 -24.57 5.33 82.77
N LYS A 757 -24.65 4.03 83.10
CA LYS A 757 -23.95 2.88 82.55
C LYS A 757 -24.49 2.48 81.17
N ALA A 758 -23.58 1.92 80.38
CA ALA A 758 -23.82 1.23 79.11
C ALA A 758 -24.84 0.08 79.22
N ARG A 759 -25.55 -0.18 78.11
CA ARG A 759 -26.22 -1.46 77.84
C ARG A 759 -25.89 -1.97 76.42
N PRO A 760 -25.86 -3.31 76.21
CA PRO A 760 -25.19 -3.99 75.10
C PRO A 760 -26.13 -4.34 73.92
N PRO A 761 -25.61 -4.82 72.77
CA PRO A 761 -26.42 -5.18 71.61
C PRO A 761 -26.90 -6.64 71.67
N LEU A 762 -28.06 -6.92 71.06
CA LEU A 762 -28.52 -8.28 70.80
C LEU A 762 -28.74 -8.53 69.29
N PRO A 763 -28.54 -9.78 68.82
CA PRO A 763 -28.56 -10.18 67.40
C PRO A 763 -29.85 -10.93 67.02
N ARG A 764 -30.13 -11.05 65.70
CA ARG A 764 -30.86 -12.16 65.01
C ARG A 764 -31.19 -11.77 63.55
N SER A 765 -30.66 -12.46 62.54
CA SER A 765 -31.08 -13.74 61.90
C SER A 765 -32.03 -13.54 60.69
N GLY A 766 -31.68 -14.11 59.52
CA GLY A 766 -32.45 -14.13 58.25
C GLY A 766 -33.75 -14.95 58.29
N PRO A 767 -34.41 -15.35 57.16
CA PRO A 767 -33.80 -15.96 55.94
C PRO A 767 -34.51 -15.74 54.55
N THR A 768 -33.85 -16.20 53.45
CA THR A 768 -34.37 -16.81 52.16
C THR A 768 -35.37 -16.05 51.27
N THR A 769 -35.31 -15.93 49.92
CA THR A 769 -34.93 -16.85 48.81
C THR A 769 -34.92 -16.08 47.43
N PRO A 770 -34.63 -16.67 46.24
CA PRO A 770 -33.72 -16.10 45.23
C PRO A 770 -34.39 -15.59 43.95
N LEU A 771 -33.64 -14.89 43.08
CA LEU A 771 -33.74 -15.03 41.62
C LEU A 771 -32.52 -14.40 40.91
N ARG A 772 -31.95 -15.18 39.97
CA ARG A 772 -30.99 -14.85 38.91
C ARG A 772 -31.34 -13.51 38.23
N THR A 773 -30.39 -12.66 37.85
CA THR A 773 -29.58 -12.81 36.62
C THR A 773 -28.22 -12.11 36.69
N ARG A 774 -27.24 -12.66 35.96
CA ARG A 774 -25.87 -12.18 35.77
C ARG A 774 -25.83 -10.87 34.97
N SER A 775 -25.11 -9.88 35.47
CA SER A 775 -24.32 -8.95 34.65
C SER A 775 -23.12 -8.45 35.46
N ILE A 776 -21.95 -8.55 34.84
CA ILE A 776 -20.65 -8.18 35.42
C ILE A 776 -20.49 -6.67 35.21
N SER A 777 -20.42 -5.92 36.31
CA SER A 777 -20.00 -4.51 36.31
C SER A 777 -18.93 -4.35 37.38
N ARG A 778 -17.70 -4.06 36.95
CA ARG A 778 -16.57 -3.73 37.83
C ARG A 778 -16.81 -2.34 38.43
N SER A 779 -17.00 -2.31 39.73
CA SER A 779 -16.97 -1.12 40.58
C SER A 779 -15.58 -0.93 41.18
N ASN A 780 -15.04 0.29 41.13
CA ASN A 780 -14.08 0.79 42.12
C ASN A 780 -14.77 1.92 42.90
N SER A 781 -14.87 1.72 44.21
CA SER A 781 -15.25 2.73 45.21
C SER A 781 -14.11 2.87 46.22
N ILE A 782 -14.27 3.80 47.18
CA ILE A 782 -13.41 4.15 48.35
C ILE A 782 -12.57 5.42 48.06
N ASN A 783 -12.60 6.53 48.82
CA ASN A 783 -13.35 6.92 50.02
C ASN A 783 -13.27 8.45 50.15
N SER A 784 -14.41 9.11 50.41
CA SER A 784 -14.47 10.48 50.91
C SER A 784 -14.47 10.49 52.44
N PHE A 785 -13.56 11.25 53.06
CA PHE A 785 -13.75 11.72 54.43
C PHE A 785 -13.34 13.20 54.57
N ASN A 786 -14.35 13.99 54.92
CA ASN A 786 -14.39 15.33 55.51
C ASN A 786 -13.10 15.87 56.16
N ASN A 787 -12.79 17.15 55.93
CA ASN A 787 -12.74 18.09 57.06
C ASN A 787 -12.90 19.57 56.70
N ARG A 788 -13.74 20.23 57.50
CA ARG A 788 -14.15 21.64 57.47
C ARG A 788 -13.10 22.59 58.05
N ASN A 789 -12.98 23.74 57.40
CA ASN A 789 -12.72 25.12 57.85
C ASN A 789 -12.14 25.41 59.25
N HIS A 790 -11.12 26.28 59.27
CA HIS A 790 -11.14 27.49 60.12
C HIS A 790 -10.27 28.62 59.54
N ASN A 791 -10.89 29.79 59.39
CA ASN A 791 -10.31 31.09 59.04
C ASN A 791 -9.34 31.59 60.13
N GLN A 792 -8.36 32.43 59.77
CA GLN A 792 -8.32 33.86 60.15
C GLN A 792 -7.02 34.56 59.70
N ASP A 793 -7.27 35.66 58.98
CA ASP A 793 -6.73 37.02 59.09
C ASP A 793 -5.38 37.42 58.47
N ASP A 794 -5.53 38.35 57.51
CA ASP A 794 -4.76 39.53 57.08
C ASP A 794 -3.42 39.82 57.77
N TRP A 795 -2.42 40.23 56.98
CA TRP A 795 -1.62 41.48 57.12
C TRP A 795 -0.72 41.66 55.86
N ASP A 796 -1.00 42.73 55.10
CA ASP A 796 -0.12 43.66 54.37
C ASP A 796 1.03 43.22 53.42
N ASN A 797 0.86 43.63 52.15
CA ASN A 797 1.61 44.70 51.47
C ASN A 797 3.16 44.60 51.35
N HIS A 798 3.67 44.21 50.17
CA HIS A 798 4.56 45.01 49.30
C HIS A 798 5.28 44.20 48.19
N SER A 799 5.37 44.83 47.02
CA SER A 799 6.41 44.67 45.98
C SER A 799 6.35 43.44 45.06
N GLN A 800 5.46 43.49 44.05
CA GLN A 800 5.68 42.79 42.78
C GLN A 800 6.43 43.71 41.81
N VAL A 801 7.73 43.45 41.65
CA VAL A 801 8.48 43.89 40.46
C VAL A 801 8.26 42.83 39.38
N SER A 802 7.56 43.23 38.32
CA SER A 802 7.31 42.45 37.11
C SER A 802 8.63 42.12 36.40
N MET A 803 8.97 40.83 36.35
CA MET A 803 10.13 40.28 35.62
C MET A 803 9.72 39.60 34.30
N HIS A 804 8.49 39.79 33.80
CA HIS A 804 7.99 39.10 32.59
C HIS A 804 8.23 39.86 31.27
N SER A 805 8.98 40.97 31.26
CA SER A 805 9.10 41.81 30.06
C SER A 805 10.29 41.50 29.13
N THR A 806 11.24 40.64 29.52
CA THR A 806 12.43 40.36 28.69
C THR A 806 12.25 39.20 27.71
N ALA A 807 11.38 38.23 27.98
CA ALA A 807 11.13 37.10 27.07
C ALA A 807 10.32 37.49 25.80
N SER A 808 9.53 38.57 25.86
CA SER A 808 8.80 39.11 24.70
C SER A 808 9.74 39.78 23.69
N SER A 809 10.81 40.43 24.17
CA SER A 809 11.78 41.14 23.33
C SER A 809 12.73 40.22 22.56
N VAL A 810 12.98 38.99 23.04
CA VAL A 810 13.87 38.04 22.34
C VAL A 810 13.15 37.35 21.18
N LYS A 811 11.83 37.09 21.33
CA LYS A 811 11.02 36.54 20.24
C LYS A 811 10.91 37.51 19.06
N SER A 812 10.78 38.81 19.30
CA SER A 812 10.71 39.78 18.20
C SER A 812 12.01 39.89 17.41
N VAL A 813 13.18 39.73 18.07
CA VAL A 813 14.48 39.79 17.39
C VAL A 813 14.75 38.53 16.57
N ALA A 814 14.32 37.36 17.05
CA ALA A 814 14.41 36.11 16.29
C ALA A 814 13.48 36.12 15.07
N ASP A 815 12.25 36.61 15.21
CA ASP A 815 11.29 36.72 14.10
C ASP A 815 11.76 37.73 13.04
N GLU A 816 12.34 38.87 13.46
CA GLU A 816 12.88 39.88 12.55
C GLU A 816 14.15 39.38 11.82
N ALA A 817 15.01 38.61 12.51
CA ALA A 817 16.17 37.98 11.89
C ALA A 817 15.77 36.90 10.87
N LEU A 818 14.79 36.06 11.20
CA LEU A 818 14.28 35.03 10.29
C LEU A 818 13.62 35.65 9.06
N SER A 819 12.81 36.71 9.24
CA SER A 819 12.21 37.44 8.11
C SER A 819 13.28 38.03 7.19
N ALA A 820 14.36 38.60 7.74
CA ALA A 820 15.45 39.15 6.95
C ALA A 820 16.23 38.07 6.17
N ILE A 821 16.42 36.88 6.75
CA ILE A 821 17.06 35.74 6.07
C ILE A 821 16.19 35.26 4.91
N LEU A 822 14.88 35.13 5.12
CA LEU A 822 13.94 34.70 4.07
C LEU A 822 13.87 35.69 2.90
N ASP A 823 13.86 37.00 3.18
CA ASP A 823 13.90 38.03 2.13
C ASP A 823 15.20 37.98 1.32
N GLN A 824 16.33 37.70 1.96
CA GLN A 824 17.62 37.52 1.28
C GLN A 824 17.65 36.25 0.43
N MET A 825 17.01 35.15 0.90
CA MET A 825 16.88 33.93 0.10
C MET A 825 16.02 34.17 -1.15
N GLU A 826 14.89 34.86 -1.02
CA GLU A 826 14.02 35.22 -2.16
C GLU A 826 14.80 36.07 -3.19
N THR A 827 15.57 37.04 -2.71
CA THR A 827 16.41 37.91 -3.56
C THR A 827 17.50 37.13 -4.27
N ALA A 828 18.22 36.24 -3.58
CA ALA A 828 19.27 35.40 -4.16
C ALA A 828 18.71 34.41 -5.18
N LYS A 829 17.48 33.90 -4.97
CA LYS A 829 16.78 33.01 -5.90
C LYS A 829 16.38 33.74 -7.19
N ILE A 830 15.88 34.97 -7.08
CA ILE A 830 15.58 35.81 -8.25
C ILE A 830 16.86 36.10 -9.04
N GLN A 831 17.95 36.47 -8.35
CA GLN A 831 19.25 36.71 -8.99
C GLN A 831 19.78 35.47 -9.70
N LEU A 832 19.70 34.30 -9.06
CA LEU A 832 20.12 33.02 -9.64
C LEU A 832 19.35 32.68 -10.92
N ALA A 833 18.05 32.97 -10.96
CA ALA A 833 17.21 32.74 -12.14
C ALA A 833 17.52 33.69 -13.31
N THR A 834 18.06 34.88 -13.03
CA THR A 834 18.34 35.91 -14.04
C THR A 834 19.81 35.96 -14.49
N GLU A 835 20.73 35.47 -13.67
CA GLU A 835 22.16 35.53 -13.95
C GLU A 835 22.56 34.45 -14.97
N THR A 836 23.35 34.81 -15.96
CA THR A 836 23.78 33.90 -17.05
C THR A 836 25.21 33.40 -16.88
N ASP A 837 25.97 34.02 -15.98
CA ASP A 837 27.33 33.65 -15.64
C ASP A 837 27.36 32.48 -14.64
N VAL A 838 27.92 31.35 -15.06
CA VAL A 838 27.95 30.08 -14.31
C VAL A 838 28.68 30.23 -12.97
N GLU A 839 29.74 31.04 -12.90
CA GLU A 839 30.50 31.22 -11.66
C GLU A 839 29.70 32.02 -10.63
N LYS A 840 28.94 33.02 -11.08
CA LYS A 840 28.03 33.78 -10.22
C LYS A 840 26.82 32.95 -9.80
N GLN A 841 26.29 32.10 -10.68
CA GLN A 841 25.24 31.15 -10.33
C GLN A 841 25.70 30.20 -9.21
N LEU A 842 26.93 29.68 -9.30
CA LEU A 842 27.51 28.82 -8.27
C LEU A 842 27.66 29.56 -6.93
N ASN A 843 28.12 30.82 -6.96
CA ASN A 843 28.23 31.65 -5.76
C ASN A 843 26.87 31.99 -5.14
N LEU A 844 25.84 32.25 -5.96
CA LEU A 844 24.47 32.48 -5.50
C LEU A 844 23.83 31.20 -4.92
N ALA A 845 24.11 30.02 -5.49
CA ALA A 845 23.69 28.74 -4.94
C ALA A 845 24.34 28.47 -3.56
N ASN A 846 25.65 28.72 -3.43
CA ASN A 846 26.36 28.62 -2.15
C ASN A 846 25.83 29.61 -1.10
N LEU A 847 25.43 30.82 -1.53
CA LEU A 847 24.80 31.80 -0.64
C LEU A 847 23.42 31.31 -0.16
N LEU A 848 22.61 30.76 -1.06
CA LEU A 848 21.30 30.18 -0.71
C LEU A 848 21.44 29.03 0.30
N GLU A 849 22.42 28.15 0.13
CA GLU A 849 22.70 27.06 1.08
C GLU A 849 23.07 27.61 2.47
N LYS A 850 23.93 28.63 2.53
CA LYS A 850 24.31 29.28 3.80
C LYS A 850 23.15 30.00 4.47
N LEU A 851 22.30 30.67 3.71
CA LEU A 851 21.10 31.34 4.23
C LEU A 851 20.08 30.30 4.73
N ALA A 852 19.89 29.20 4.01
CA ALA A 852 19.01 28.11 4.42
C ALA A 852 19.49 27.37 5.69
N SER A 853 20.81 27.32 5.91
CA SER A 853 21.38 26.77 7.16
C SER A 853 21.34 27.75 8.34
N ALA A 854 21.19 29.06 8.07
CA ALA A 854 21.14 30.10 9.09
C ALA A 854 19.71 30.38 9.57
N ALA A 855 18.72 30.21 8.70
CA ALA A 855 17.30 30.12 9.04
C ALA A 855 17.02 28.80 9.77
#